data_AF-A0A3A8LI90-F1
#
_entry.id   AF-A0A3A8LI90-F1
#
_cell.length_a   1.000
_cell.length_b   1.000
_cell.length_c   1.000
_cell.angle_alpha   90.00
_cell.angle_beta   90.00
_cell.angle_gamma   90.00
#
_symmetry.space_group_name_H-M   'P 1'
#
loop_
_entity.id
_entity.type
_entity.pdbx_description
1 polymer ?
#
loop_
_entity_poly.entity_id
_entity_poly.type
_entity_poly.pdbx_seq_one_letter_code
_entity_poly.pdbx_strand_id
1 'polypeptide(L)'
;MRSKRFQLLINELTNELQGDETPPTFLAYRLVENTWKEETTGQQADATALTGITEASTSGSNWRAPNSTVAFFPITSLDAVVSLEFSTAPKASTRTIFSQRIDRCLRHSENEYRALYDTTTGLLSRAGLEAEVKSLLVEIPSSIETVTTGMGEPSASIWVLALDIDHFKQINDTFGHLYGDVVLKCFAQRILDESQRTESHLSSGARIRVARSGGEEFFVVVSGTAINSEVESLSESLRRVTAESPLPTEAEWQSAYGGSTAGLSLPHPSERKVTVSIGVSSGVCPRDKSGVQFVEQLKNEADAALYRAKTSGRNTVRWFSGILQSGGRVLEHHQDTGIVAIDIGRQVKVRVGQEFLVYHPDFSGFTPFVFSDGRTKKRIGTYPKMHSGRIIVFDSQQEMSFCATAEVRGIKAFPPGSVLEAIPLGSITHLLPSSPINPIPATDLSSVERLSSVVEELSSSNSDFSVIAFSLENSEPLSESRGSVFINASLARLYDSIRQSFPSLSTISQIQPMQFATVVTGMTSASKVRALMEKTLEQSTSASHGLTSFGAGAFISAGDSKAHQLPAKHALEFARYAVSPGMRGKEKFAFFLPHEAWKIVHASRDAGVHLKGIADYHKLKELGVQDAKLENQAATCAMEAASPIPELALSASQNAVTLDPKPGMYWANRAVAEFFFGDRSRAYDAFLLAPEVAKTIAAAEGSPPPNGRNFEFYSIPYSLSMHARYRQNPKSIDIGILLRCLKNASSIKVGLRLLTQSLIQEVEAALKELGAPPVKS
;
A
#
# COMPACT_ATOMS: atom_id res chain seq x y z
N MET A 1 -33.25 1.06 -2.18
CA MET A 1 -33.84 1.43 -0.86
C MET A 1 -34.73 0.33 -0.27
N ARG A 2 -35.87 -0.04 -0.90
CA ARG A 2 -36.81 -1.05 -0.35
C ARG A 2 -36.15 -2.40 -0.01
N SER A 3 -35.30 -2.91 -0.90
CA SER A 3 -34.54 -4.15 -0.67
C SER A 3 -33.68 -4.10 0.62
N LYS A 4 -32.93 -3.01 0.84
CA LYS A 4 -32.12 -2.85 2.07
C LYS A 4 -32.97 -2.77 3.34
N ARG A 5 -34.08 -2.03 3.30
CA ARG A 5 -35.05 -1.97 4.44
C ARG A 5 -35.61 -3.34 4.76
N PHE A 6 -35.91 -4.13 3.72
CA PHE A 6 -36.40 -5.48 3.88
C PHE A 6 -35.34 -6.40 4.51
N GLN A 7 -34.09 -6.35 4.06
CA GLN A 7 -33.00 -7.13 4.68
C GLN A 7 -32.80 -6.82 6.17
N LEU A 8 -32.85 -5.54 6.57
CA LEU A 8 -32.78 -5.17 7.99
C LEU A 8 -33.94 -5.77 8.80
N LEU A 9 -35.16 -5.75 8.24
CA LEU A 9 -36.31 -6.41 8.86
C LEU A 9 -36.09 -7.91 9.03
N ILE A 10 -35.55 -8.60 8.02
CA ILE A 10 -35.28 -10.04 8.10
C ILE A 10 -34.24 -10.35 9.19
N ASN A 11 -33.18 -9.55 9.29
CA ASN A 11 -32.17 -9.69 10.34
C ASN A 11 -32.80 -9.53 11.74
N GLU A 12 -33.61 -8.48 11.92
CA GLU A 12 -34.29 -8.22 13.19
C GLU A 12 -35.29 -9.33 13.55
N LEU A 13 -36.08 -9.81 12.58
CA LEU A 13 -37.00 -10.92 12.77
C LEU A 13 -36.26 -12.21 13.14
N THR A 14 -35.12 -12.48 12.51
CA THR A 14 -34.29 -13.65 12.82
C THR A 14 -33.85 -13.61 14.28
N ASN A 15 -33.35 -12.46 14.73
CA ASN A 15 -32.90 -12.27 16.12
C ASN A 15 -34.06 -12.36 17.13
N GLU A 16 -35.18 -11.71 16.85
CA GLU A 16 -36.37 -11.70 17.73
C GLU A 16 -36.99 -13.10 17.86
N LEU A 17 -37.04 -13.89 16.78
CA LEU A 17 -37.66 -15.21 16.78
C LEU A 17 -36.75 -16.29 17.38
N GLN A 18 -35.43 -16.18 17.25
CA GLN A 18 -34.47 -17.11 17.89
C GLN A 18 -34.55 -17.13 19.42
N GLY A 19 -35.15 -16.12 20.05
CA GLY A 19 -35.33 -16.05 21.51
C GLY A 19 -36.45 -16.93 22.07
N ASP A 20 -37.28 -17.55 21.23
CA ASP A 20 -38.40 -18.39 21.67
C ASP A 20 -37.95 -19.82 22.02
N GLU A 21 -38.55 -20.46 23.04
CA GLU A 21 -38.25 -21.87 23.41
C GLU A 21 -38.52 -22.86 22.25
N THR A 22 -39.50 -22.54 21.41
CA THR A 22 -39.80 -23.25 20.16
C THR A 22 -40.03 -22.22 19.05
N PRO A 23 -38.97 -21.80 18.34
CA PRO A 23 -39.07 -20.73 17.35
C PRO A 23 -39.89 -21.20 16.13
N PRO A 24 -40.87 -20.41 15.65
CA PRO A 24 -41.54 -20.72 14.39
C PRO A 24 -40.56 -20.54 13.23
N THR A 25 -40.57 -21.48 12.29
CA THR A 25 -39.83 -21.31 11.03
C THR A 25 -40.48 -20.17 10.25
N PHE A 26 -39.69 -19.24 9.72
CA PHE A 26 -40.23 -18.15 8.91
C PHE A 26 -39.65 -18.13 7.51
N LEU A 27 -40.49 -17.72 6.56
CA LEU A 27 -40.11 -17.36 5.20
C LEU A 27 -40.61 -15.95 4.92
N ALA A 28 -39.91 -15.23 4.05
CA ALA A 28 -40.27 -13.88 3.70
C ALA A 28 -40.30 -13.70 2.18
N TYR A 29 -41.37 -13.07 1.72
CA TYR A 29 -41.68 -12.89 0.31
C TYR A 29 -41.80 -11.41 -0.01
N ARG A 30 -41.29 -11.02 -1.17
CA ARG A 30 -41.36 -9.63 -1.66
C ARG A 30 -41.89 -9.60 -3.08
N LEU A 31 -42.67 -8.56 -3.38
CA LEU A 31 -43.14 -8.31 -4.74
C LEU A 31 -42.02 -7.68 -5.57
N VAL A 32 -41.61 -8.36 -6.65
CA VAL A 32 -40.59 -7.92 -7.60
C VAL A 32 -41.13 -8.09 -9.01
N GLU A 33 -41.25 -7.00 -9.77
CA GLU A 33 -41.73 -7.04 -11.17
C GLU A 33 -43.06 -7.82 -11.32
N ASN A 34 -44.02 -7.56 -10.41
CA ASN A 34 -45.32 -8.25 -10.33
C ASN A 34 -45.26 -9.75 -9.98
N THR A 35 -44.12 -10.27 -9.53
CA THR A 35 -43.97 -11.65 -9.07
C THR A 35 -43.56 -11.70 -7.61
N TRP A 36 -44.18 -12.58 -6.82
CA TRP A 36 -43.79 -12.83 -5.43
C TRP A 36 -42.61 -13.78 -5.41
N LYS A 37 -41.48 -13.30 -4.87
CA LYS A 37 -40.24 -14.09 -4.73
C LYS A 37 -39.89 -14.27 -3.27
N GLU A 38 -39.44 -15.46 -2.91
CA GLU A 38 -38.87 -15.75 -1.60
C GLU A 38 -37.46 -15.14 -1.49
N GLU A 39 -37.16 -14.49 -0.38
CA GLU A 39 -35.89 -13.75 -0.23
C GLU A 39 -34.66 -14.66 -0.20
N THR A 40 -34.75 -15.81 0.49
CA THR A 40 -33.59 -16.71 0.70
C THR A 40 -33.20 -17.43 -0.59
N THR A 41 -34.19 -17.92 -1.34
CA THR A 41 -33.95 -18.74 -2.54
C THR A 41 -34.01 -17.92 -3.84
N GLY A 42 -34.60 -16.72 -3.81
CA GLY A 42 -34.90 -15.92 -4.99
C GLY A 42 -35.94 -16.54 -5.92
N GLN A 43 -36.50 -17.69 -5.55
CA GLN A 43 -37.46 -18.43 -6.36
C GLN A 43 -38.86 -17.82 -6.22
N GLN A 44 -39.67 -18.02 -7.26
CA GLN A 44 -41.07 -17.66 -7.20
C GLN A 44 -41.77 -18.47 -6.11
N ALA A 45 -42.64 -17.82 -5.33
CA ALA A 45 -43.42 -18.50 -4.30
C ALA A 45 -44.24 -19.64 -4.92
N ASP A 46 -44.25 -20.80 -4.25
CA ASP A 46 -45.03 -21.95 -4.69
C ASP A 46 -46.55 -21.68 -4.65
N ALA A 47 -47.35 -22.52 -5.30
CA ALA A 47 -48.80 -22.32 -5.41
C ALA A 47 -49.52 -22.23 -4.05
N THR A 48 -49.00 -22.91 -3.04
CA THR A 48 -49.58 -22.95 -1.69
C THR A 48 -49.30 -21.65 -0.95
N ALA A 49 -48.06 -21.16 -0.99
CA ALA A 49 -47.65 -19.88 -0.43
C ALA A 49 -48.30 -18.71 -1.17
N LEU A 50 -48.39 -18.77 -2.50
CA LEU A 50 -48.97 -17.70 -3.33
C LEU A 50 -50.42 -17.39 -2.94
N THR A 51 -51.20 -18.42 -2.61
CA THR A 51 -52.58 -18.27 -2.14
C THR A 51 -52.62 -17.47 -0.84
N GLY A 52 -51.81 -17.86 0.15
CA GLY A 52 -51.77 -17.17 1.44
C GLY A 52 -51.19 -15.75 1.37
N ILE A 53 -50.19 -15.54 0.52
CA ILE A 53 -49.61 -14.22 0.23
C ILE A 53 -50.66 -13.30 -0.39
N THR A 54 -51.43 -13.79 -1.36
CA THR A 54 -52.45 -13.00 -2.07
C THR A 54 -53.57 -12.59 -1.11
N GLU A 55 -54.06 -13.50 -0.28
CA GLU A 55 -55.11 -13.23 0.71
C GLU A 55 -54.64 -12.22 1.80
N ALA A 56 -53.42 -12.42 2.32
CA ALA A 56 -52.84 -11.51 3.31
C ALA A 56 -52.60 -10.11 2.74
N SER A 57 -52.00 -10.02 1.54
CA SER A 57 -51.70 -8.73 0.89
C SER A 57 -52.96 -7.97 0.47
N THR A 58 -53.99 -8.67 -0.02
CA THR A 58 -55.26 -8.05 -0.45
C THR A 58 -56.08 -7.55 0.74
N SER A 59 -56.14 -8.34 1.83
CA SER A 59 -56.89 -7.95 3.04
C SER A 59 -56.16 -6.91 3.90
N GLY A 60 -54.84 -6.78 3.74
CA GLY A 60 -53.99 -5.94 4.60
C GLY A 60 -53.93 -6.44 6.05
N SER A 61 -54.33 -7.68 6.31
CA SER A 61 -54.40 -8.28 7.65
C SER A 61 -53.77 -9.67 7.69
N ASN A 62 -53.41 -10.15 8.88
CA ASN A 62 -52.86 -11.50 8.99
C ASN A 62 -53.89 -12.56 8.56
N TRP A 63 -53.44 -13.54 7.78
CA TRP A 63 -54.30 -14.56 7.20
C TRP A 63 -53.75 -15.96 7.43
N ARG A 64 -54.65 -16.96 7.46
CA ARG A 64 -54.31 -18.37 7.60
C ARG A 64 -55.43 -19.23 7.01
N ALA A 65 -55.09 -20.26 6.23
CA ALA A 65 -56.06 -21.26 5.80
C ALA A 65 -56.63 -22.04 7.01
N PRO A 66 -57.87 -22.56 6.93
CA PRO A 66 -58.44 -23.42 7.97
C PRO A 66 -57.50 -24.60 8.30
N ASN A 67 -57.30 -24.88 9.59
CA ASN A 67 -56.42 -25.95 10.10
C ASN A 67 -54.93 -25.92 9.67
N SER A 68 -54.48 -24.95 8.87
CA SER A 68 -53.06 -24.78 8.51
C SER A 68 -52.19 -24.36 9.70
N THR A 69 -50.97 -24.89 9.78
CA THR A 69 -49.92 -24.45 10.71
C THR A 69 -49.21 -23.17 10.27
N VAL A 70 -49.44 -22.70 9.03
CA VAL A 70 -48.74 -21.55 8.45
C VAL A 70 -49.64 -20.32 8.40
N ALA A 71 -49.22 -19.23 9.05
CA ALA A 71 -49.90 -17.94 9.00
C ALA A 71 -49.07 -16.90 8.24
N PHE A 72 -49.74 -15.99 7.53
CA PHE A 72 -49.16 -14.97 6.67
C PHE A 72 -49.43 -13.58 7.24
N PHE A 73 -48.41 -12.73 7.23
CA PHE A 73 -48.40 -11.40 7.83
C PHE A 73 -47.97 -10.37 6.78
N PRO A 74 -48.87 -9.50 6.29
CA PRO A 74 -48.55 -8.52 5.27
C PRO A 74 -47.78 -7.33 5.87
N ILE A 75 -46.77 -6.86 5.13
CA ILE A 75 -45.98 -5.66 5.43
C ILE A 75 -46.16 -4.71 4.25
N THR A 76 -47.23 -3.92 4.33
CA THR A 76 -47.65 -3.03 3.23
C THR A 76 -46.61 -1.96 2.89
N SER A 77 -45.82 -1.49 3.87
CA SER A 77 -44.79 -0.46 3.64
C SER A 77 -43.60 -0.94 2.80
N LEU A 78 -43.43 -2.26 2.62
CA LEU A 78 -42.33 -2.89 1.89
C LEU A 78 -42.79 -3.76 0.71
N ASP A 79 -44.10 -3.81 0.42
CA ASP A 79 -44.70 -4.75 -0.54
C ASP A 79 -44.25 -6.20 -0.26
N ALA A 80 -44.28 -6.60 1.01
CA ALA A 80 -43.76 -7.86 1.49
C ALA A 80 -44.79 -8.64 2.31
N VAL A 81 -44.60 -9.96 2.41
CA VAL A 81 -45.38 -10.86 3.28
C VAL A 81 -44.41 -11.80 4.00
N VAL A 82 -44.54 -11.90 5.32
CA VAL A 82 -43.81 -12.88 6.14
C VAL A 82 -44.75 -14.04 6.46
N SER A 83 -44.33 -15.27 6.23
CA SER A 83 -45.05 -16.47 6.69
C SER A 83 -44.35 -17.09 7.88
N LEU A 84 -45.11 -17.47 8.90
CA LEU A 84 -44.65 -18.19 10.09
C LEU A 84 -45.30 -19.57 10.15
N GLU A 85 -44.49 -20.61 10.30
CA GLU A 85 -44.93 -21.98 10.53
C GLU A 85 -44.87 -22.33 12.02
N PHE A 86 -46.00 -22.78 12.57
CA PHE A 86 -46.16 -23.12 13.98
C PHE A 86 -46.31 -24.63 14.17
N SER A 87 -45.96 -25.15 15.36
CA SER A 87 -46.18 -26.57 15.70
C SER A 87 -47.66 -26.98 15.70
N THR A 88 -48.57 -26.03 15.93
CA THR A 88 -50.01 -26.23 15.88
C THR A 88 -50.69 -25.03 15.22
N ALA A 89 -51.86 -25.23 14.64
CA ALA A 89 -52.65 -24.17 13.99
C ALA A 89 -52.86 -22.96 14.94
N PRO A 90 -52.27 -21.77 14.65
CA PRO A 90 -52.27 -20.66 15.59
C PRO A 90 -53.67 -20.03 15.73
N LYS A 91 -54.09 -19.80 16.98
CA LYS A 91 -55.32 -19.07 17.32
C LYS A 91 -55.21 -17.59 16.91
N ALA A 92 -56.36 -16.90 16.84
CA ALA A 92 -56.39 -15.47 16.52
C ALA A 92 -55.51 -14.64 17.46
N SER A 93 -55.57 -14.90 18.78
CA SER A 93 -54.73 -14.22 19.77
C SER A 93 -53.23 -14.42 19.54
N THR A 94 -52.81 -15.64 19.18
CA THR A 94 -51.42 -15.95 18.83
C THR A 94 -50.98 -15.15 17.60
N ARG A 95 -51.79 -15.10 16.55
CA ARG A 95 -51.47 -14.30 15.35
C ARG A 95 -51.41 -12.80 15.68
N THR A 96 -52.25 -12.28 16.56
CA THR A 96 -52.15 -10.89 17.02
C THR A 96 -50.83 -10.60 17.72
N ILE A 97 -50.35 -11.51 18.58
CA ILE A 97 -49.05 -11.36 19.27
C ILE A 97 -47.90 -11.31 18.25
N PHE A 98 -47.86 -12.24 17.29
CA PHE A 98 -46.82 -12.25 16.27
C PHE A 98 -46.91 -11.05 15.32
N SER A 99 -48.12 -10.59 14.99
CA SER A 99 -48.30 -9.34 14.24
C SER A 99 -47.66 -8.16 14.98
N GLN A 100 -47.89 -8.03 16.30
CA GLN A 100 -47.29 -6.97 17.10
C GLN A 100 -45.76 -7.07 17.22
N ARG A 101 -45.20 -8.30 17.25
CA ARG A 101 -43.75 -8.53 17.21
C ARG A 101 -43.16 -8.12 15.86
N ILE A 102 -43.79 -8.52 14.76
CA ILE A 102 -43.38 -8.12 13.40
C ILE A 102 -43.42 -6.59 13.26
N ASP A 103 -44.48 -5.93 13.74
CA ASP A 103 -44.59 -4.46 13.74
C ASP A 103 -43.51 -3.78 14.58
N ARG A 104 -43.06 -4.41 15.68
CA ARG A 104 -41.92 -3.93 16.46
C ARG A 104 -40.62 -4.05 15.67
N CYS A 105 -40.35 -5.21 15.07
CA CYS A 105 -39.18 -5.44 14.22
C CYS A 105 -39.15 -4.48 13.02
N LEU A 106 -40.32 -4.23 12.41
CA LEU A 106 -40.47 -3.26 11.33
C LEU A 106 -40.11 -1.84 11.79
N ARG A 107 -40.62 -1.38 12.93
CA ARG A 107 -40.25 -0.07 13.46
C ARG A 107 -38.76 0.03 13.80
N HIS A 108 -38.17 -1.03 14.36
CA HIS A 108 -36.74 -1.05 14.67
C HIS A 108 -35.89 -0.99 13.39
N SER A 109 -36.13 -1.87 12.43
CA SER A 109 -35.45 -1.88 11.13
C SER A 109 -35.64 -0.58 10.34
N GLU A 110 -36.79 0.08 10.44
CA GLU A 110 -37.00 1.41 9.85
C GLU A 110 -36.17 2.50 10.52
N ASN A 111 -36.06 2.47 11.86
CA ASN A 111 -35.21 3.40 12.60
C ASN A 111 -33.73 3.15 12.31
N GLU A 112 -33.31 1.88 12.25
CA GLU A 112 -31.96 1.49 11.87
C GLU A 112 -31.64 1.94 10.44
N TYR A 113 -32.57 1.74 9.49
CA TYR A 113 -32.41 2.24 8.14
C TYR A 113 -32.21 3.75 8.10
N ARG A 114 -33.02 4.52 8.86
CA ARG A 114 -32.89 5.98 8.94
C ARG A 114 -31.59 6.43 9.61
N ALA A 115 -31.01 5.60 10.48
CA ALA A 115 -29.71 5.87 11.09
C ALA A 115 -28.56 5.59 10.11
N LEU A 116 -28.60 4.46 9.40
CA LEU A 116 -27.49 3.98 8.56
C LEU A 116 -27.54 4.48 7.11
N TYR A 117 -28.68 4.99 6.63
CA TYR A 117 -28.85 5.41 5.23
C TYR A 117 -29.43 6.81 5.10
N ASP A 118 -28.96 7.55 4.11
CA ASP A 118 -29.52 8.84 3.73
C ASP A 118 -30.89 8.63 3.05
N THR A 119 -31.93 9.27 3.57
CA THR A 119 -33.31 9.08 3.11
C THR A 119 -33.59 9.68 1.74
N THR A 120 -32.75 10.63 1.29
CA THR A 120 -32.90 11.27 -0.02
C THR A 120 -32.34 10.38 -1.13
N THR A 121 -31.12 9.88 -0.94
CA THR A 121 -30.33 9.19 -1.96
C THR A 121 -30.33 7.67 -1.81
N GLY A 122 -30.60 7.14 -0.61
CA GLY A 122 -30.51 5.70 -0.32
C GLY A 122 -29.08 5.16 -0.17
N LEU A 123 -28.07 6.03 -0.25
CA LEU A 123 -26.69 5.72 0.09
C LEU A 123 -26.51 5.60 1.60
N LEU A 124 -25.34 5.13 2.05
CA LEU A 124 -25.00 5.14 3.47
C LEU A 124 -25.03 6.59 3.99
N SER A 125 -25.53 6.79 5.20
CA SER A 125 -25.36 8.03 5.94
C SER A 125 -23.92 8.13 6.45
N ARG A 126 -23.55 9.26 7.08
CA ARG A 126 -22.30 9.36 7.84
C ARG A 126 -22.14 8.20 8.85
N ALA A 127 -23.17 7.94 9.65
CA ALA A 127 -23.14 6.88 10.65
C ALA A 127 -23.08 5.48 10.01
N GLY A 128 -23.77 5.28 8.88
CA GLY A 128 -23.69 4.04 8.11
C GLY A 128 -22.29 3.78 7.55
N LEU A 129 -21.62 4.82 7.04
CA LEU A 129 -20.24 4.69 6.57
C LEU A 129 -19.30 4.34 7.71
N GLU A 130 -19.39 5.03 8.84
CA GLU A 130 -18.57 4.75 10.03
C GLU A 130 -18.74 3.29 10.51
N ALA A 131 -19.98 2.77 10.49
CA ALA A 131 -20.27 1.37 10.83
C ALA A 131 -19.67 0.37 9.83
N GLU A 132 -19.84 0.62 8.52
CA GLU A 132 -19.29 -0.24 7.45
C GLU A 132 -17.77 -0.27 7.48
N VAL A 133 -17.12 0.88 7.62
CA VAL A 133 -15.65 0.96 7.70
C VAL A 133 -15.13 0.21 8.92
N LYS A 134 -15.84 0.29 10.06
CA LYS A 134 -15.49 -0.50 11.25
C LYS A 134 -15.58 -2.00 10.99
N SER A 135 -16.59 -2.48 10.24
CA SER A 135 -16.68 -3.90 9.84
C SER A 135 -15.52 -4.28 8.92
N LEU A 136 -15.23 -3.46 7.91
CA LEU A 136 -14.16 -3.70 6.95
C LEU A 136 -12.78 -3.80 7.63
N LEU A 137 -12.53 -2.96 8.63
CA LEU A 137 -11.30 -2.99 9.44
C LEU A 137 -11.14 -4.27 10.27
N VAL A 138 -12.25 -4.93 10.64
CA VAL A 138 -12.23 -6.21 11.35
C VAL A 138 -11.98 -7.38 10.38
N GLU A 139 -12.46 -7.25 9.14
CA GLU A 139 -12.37 -8.29 8.11
C GLU A 139 -11.00 -8.39 7.42
N ILE A 140 -10.13 -7.37 7.55
CA ILE A 140 -8.76 -7.41 7.01
C ILE A 140 -7.96 -8.52 7.74
N PRO A 141 -7.50 -9.57 7.03
CA PRO A 141 -6.71 -10.64 7.64
C PRO A 141 -5.37 -10.12 8.15
N SER A 142 -4.97 -10.54 9.37
CA SER A 142 -3.68 -10.21 9.99
C SER A 142 -2.45 -10.66 9.16
N SER A 143 -2.65 -11.46 8.11
CA SER A 143 -1.61 -11.99 7.22
C SER A 143 -1.22 -11.06 6.06
N ILE A 144 -1.97 -9.98 5.79
CA ILE A 144 -1.69 -9.01 4.69
C ILE A 144 -0.78 -7.86 5.19
N GLU A 145 -0.25 -7.96 6.40
CA GLU A 145 0.45 -6.88 7.08
C GLU A 145 1.96 -6.90 6.78
N THR A 146 2.42 -5.88 6.03
CA THR A 146 3.74 -5.21 6.10
C THR A 146 4.56 -5.28 4.81
N VAL A 147 4.45 -4.27 3.94
CA VAL A 147 5.63 -3.61 3.31
C VAL A 147 5.29 -2.14 2.99
N THR A 148 5.90 -1.20 3.70
CA THR A 148 6.12 0.15 3.18
C THR A 148 7.44 0.18 2.43
N THR A 149 7.39 0.70 1.21
CA THR A 149 8.48 1.04 0.26
C THR A 149 8.87 -0.03 -0.78
N GLY A 150 8.50 0.27 -2.03
CA GLY A 150 9.31 0.01 -3.22
C GLY A 150 9.50 -1.43 -3.65
N MET A 151 8.41 -2.16 -3.93
CA MET A 151 8.25 -3.18 -4.99
C MET A 151 7.10 -4.14 -4.59
N GLY A 152 5.91 -3.93 -5.16
CA GLY A 152 5.17 -5.03 -5.78
C GLY A 152 4.14 -5.87 -5.02
N GLU A 153 3.74 -5.63 -3.77
CA GLU A 153 2.50 -6.24 -3.23
C GLU A 153 1.68 -5.28 -2.32
N PRO A 154 0.34 -5.28 -2.43
CA PRO A 154 -0.52 -4.36 -1.69
C PRO A 154 -0.74 -4.82 -0.24
N SER A 155 -0.18 -4.07 0.72
CA SER A 155 -0.66 -4.12 2.11
C SER A 155 -2.11 -3.65 2.17
N ALA A 156 -2.92 -4.25 3.05
CA ALA A 156 -4.31 -3.83 3.22
C ALA A 156 -4.38 -2.35 3.57
N SER A 157 -4.95 -1.59 2.65
CA SER A 157 -4.94 -0.14 2.68
C SER A 157 -6.37 0.36 2.55
N ILE A 158 -6.58 1.57 3.06
CA ILE A 158 -7.84 2.28 2.97
C ILE A 158 -7.59 3.57 2.22
N TRP A 159 -8.46 3.86 1.26
CA TRP A 159 -8.55 5.13 0.59
C TRP A 159 -9.88 5.77 0.93
N VAL A 160 -9.85 7.07 1.24
CA VAL A 160 -11.03 7.89 1.45
C VAL A 160 -11.05 8.95 0.36
N LEU A 161 -12.13 8.97 -0.40
CA LEU A 161 -12.42 9.99 -1.39
C LEU A 161 -13.54 10.86 -0.82
N ALA A 162 -13.26 12.15 -0.63
CA ALA A 162 -14.25 13.17 -0.31
C ALA A 162 -14.69 13.85 -1.63
N LEU A 163 -15.98 13.86 -1.91
CA LEU A 163 -16.57 14.38 -3.13
C LEU A 163 -17.56 15.50 -2.78
N ASP A 164 -17.54 16.57 -3.57
CA ASP A 164 -18.51 17.66 -3.43
C ASP A 164 -18.93 18.19 -4.80
N ILE A 165 -20.25 18.36 -4.96
CA ILE A 165 -20.84 18.85 -6.20
C ILE A 165 -20.52 20.34 -6.35
N ASP A 166 -19.78 20.66 -7.40
CA ASP A 166 -19.34 22.02 -7.66
C ASP A 166 -20.54 22.94 -7.90
N HIS A 167 -20.57 24.07 -7.19
CA HIS A 167 -21.60 25.10 -7.34
C HIS A 167 -23.03 24.63 -7.01
N PHE A 168 -23.21 23.60 -6.16
CA PHE A 168 -24.54 23.08 -5.82
C PHE A 168 -25.50 24.14 -5.24
N LYS A 169 -24.99 25.06 -4.41
CA LYS A 169 -25.79 26.20 -3.94
C LYS A 169 -26.38 27.02 -5.10
N GLN A 170 -25.61 27.27 -6.16
CA GLN A 170 -26.09 27.99 -7.34
C GLN A 170 -27.20 27.22 -8.07
N ILE A 171 -27.11 25.89 -8.10
CA ILE A 171 -28.16 25.02 -8.65
C ILE A 171 -29.46 25.21 -7.85
N ASN A 172 -29.39 25.16 -6.52
CA ASN A 172 -30.55 25.39 -5.65
C ASN A 172 -31.12 26.80 -5.80
N ASP A 173 -30.26 27.82 -5.83
CA ASP A 173 -30.66 29.21 -5.95
C ASP A 173 -31.33 29.49 -7.32
N THR A 174 -30.96 28.74 -8.36
CA THR A 174 -31.49 28.91 -9.73
C THR A 174 -32.76 28.10 -9.98
N PHE A 175 -32.80 26.83 -9.56
CA PHE A 175 -33.85 25.88 -9.93
C PHE A 175 -34.70 25.39 -8.75
N GLY A 176 -34.37 25.81 -7.53
CA GLY A 176 -35.05 25.43 -6.30
C GLY A 176 -34.59 24.09 -5.72
N HIS A 177 -34.83 23.91 -4.42
CA HIS A 177 -34.41 22.72 -3.67
C HIS A 177 -34.98 21.40 -4.21
N LEU A 178 -36.21 21.41 -4.75
CA LEU A 178 -36.80 20.20 -5.34
C LEU A 178 -35.99 19.70 -6.55
N TYR A 179 -35.47 20.61 -7.37
CA TYR A 179 -34.56 20.24 -8.46
C TYR A 179 -33.20 19.77 -7.91
N GLY A 180 -32.67 20.47 -6.90
CA GLY A 180 -31.46 20.06 -6.18
C GLY A 180 -31.53 18.64 -5.62
N ASP A 181 -32.67 18.25 -5.04
CA ASP A 181 -32.90 16.89 -4.53
C ASP A 181 -32.84 15.84 -5.64
N VAL A 182 -33.35 16.17 -6.84
CA VAL A 182 -33.22 15.28 -8.00
C VAL A 182 -31.78 15.18 -8.45
N VAL A 183 -31.05 16.30 -8.50
CA VAL A 183 -29.61 16.30 -8.81
C VAL A 183 -28.83 15.41 -7.83
N LEU A 184 -29.11 15.51 -6.52
CA LEU A 184 -28.48 14.67 -5.49
C LEU A 184 -28.78 13.18 -5.68
N LYS A 185 -30.03 12.82 -5.97
CA LYS A 185 -30.44 11.42 -6.23
C LYS A 185 -29.74 10.84 -7.45
N CYS A 186 -29.71 11.60 -8.54
CA CYS A 186 -29.07 11.15 -9.78
C CYS A 186 -27.54 11.09 -9.63
N PHE A 187 -26.93 12.07 -8.94
CA PHE A 187 -25.51 12.03 -8.62
C PHE A 187 -25.16 10.78 -7.82
N ALA A 188 -25.90 10.53 -6.73
CA ALA A 188 -25.73 9.37 -5.88
C ALA A 188 -25.82 8.05 -6.63
N GLN A 189 -26.79 7.92 -7.53
CA GLN A 189 -26.93 6.72 -8.35
C GLN A 189 -25.75 6.54 -9.32
N ARG A 190 -25.32 7.61 -9.99
CA ARG A 190 -24.16 7.55 -10.91
C ARG A 190 -22.87 7.13 -10.22
N ILE A 191 -22.56 7.73 -9.07
CA ILE A 191 -21.33 7.38 -8.35
C ILE A 191 -21.39 5.96 -7.78
N LEU A 192 -22.58 5.47 -7.42
CA LEU A 192 -22.78 4.10 -6.95
C LEU A 192 -22.59 3.10 -8.10
N ASP A 193 -23.20 3.34 -9.25
CA ASP A 193 -23.10 2.48 -10.43
C ASP A 193 -21.66 2.40 -10.94
N GLU A 194 -20.97 3.55 -11.01
CA GLU A 194 -19.57 3.61 -11.44
C GLU A 194 -18.64 2.92 -10.43
N SER A 195 -18.91 3.07 -9.13
CA SER A 195 -18.19 2.35 -8.07
C SER A 195 -18.37 0.83 -8.20
N GLN A 196 -19.60 0.34 -8.35
CA GLN A 196 -19.89 -1.10 -8.49
C GLN A 196 -19.27 -1.68 -9.76
N ARG A 197 -19.35 -0.96 -10.87
CA ARG A 197 -18.69 -1.34 -12.13
C ARG A 197 -17.19 -1.51 -11.93
N THR A 198 -16.56 -0.54 -11.26
CA THR A 198 -15.10 -0.54 -11.05
C THR A 198 -14.67 -1.60 -10.04
N GLU A 199 -15.46 -1.88 -9.00
CA GLU A 199 -15.17 -2.90 -7.98
C GLU A 199 -14.87 -4.27 -8.59
N SER A 200 -15.57 -4.63 -9.68
CA SER A 200 -15.34 -5.89 -10.41
C SER A 200 -13.99 -5.99 -11.13
N HIS A 201 -13.31 -4.86 -11.32
CA HIS A 201 -12.02 -4.75 -12.00
C HIS A 201 -10.85 -4.49 -11.05
N LEU A 202 -11.11 -4.30 -9.75
CA LEU A 202 -10.07 -4.09 -8.75
C LEU A 202 -9.39 -5.41 -8.38
N SER A 203 -8.16 -5.30 -7.88
CA SER A 203 -7.42 -6.41 -7.28
C SER A 203 -8.26 -7.22 -6.27
N SER A 204 -8.10 -8.55 -6.29
CA SER A 204 -8.89 -9.49 -5.50
C SER A 204 -8.93 -9.12 -4.01
N GLY A 205 -10.13 -8.83 -3.51
CA GLY A 205 -10.38 -8.48 -2.10
C GLY A 205 -10.67 -7.00 -1.85
N ALA A 206 -10.59 -6.13 -2.87
CA ALA A 206 -11.02 -4.74 -2.73
C ALA A 206 -12.55 -4.63 -2.58
N ARG A 207 -12.97 -3.69 -1.73
CA ARG A 207 -14.38 -3.35 -1.48
C ARG A 207 -14.60 -1.85 -1.57
N ILE A 208 -15.70 -1.45 -2.20
CA ILE A 208 -16.10 -0.03 -2.29
C ILE A 208 -17.37 0.22 -1.48
N ARG A 209 -17.38 1.32 -0.72
CA ARG A 209 -18.56 1.84 -0.01
C ARG A 209 -18.79 3.28 -0.39
N VAL A 210 -20.06 3.63 -0.61
CA VAL A 210 -20.47 4.97 -1.05
C VAL A 210 -21.47 5.52 -0.04
N ALA A 211 -21.23 6.75 0.41
CA ALA A 211 -22.02 7.43 1.41
C ALA A 211 -22.28 8.89 1.06
N ARG A 212 -23.31 9.45 1.69
CA ARG A 212 -23.57 10.89 1.73
C ARG A 212 -23.52 11.34 3.18
N SER A 213 -22.62 12.26 3.51
CA SER A 213 -22.50 12.81 4.87
C SER A 213 -23.60 13.83 5.17
N GLY A 214 -24.03 14.58 4.15
CA GLY A 214 -25.07 15.61 4.23
C GLY A 214 -24.87 16.68 3.16
N GLY A 215 -25.89 17.50 2.87
CA GLY A 215 -25.77 18.55 1.85
C GLY A 215 -25.35 18.01 0.47
N GLU A 216 -24.36 18.63 -0.16
CA GLU A 216 -23.71 18.16 -1.39
C GLU A 216 -22.46 17.29 -1.19
N GLU A 217 -22.18 16.84 0.04
CA GLU A 217 -20.96 16.10 0.40
C GLU A 217 -21.17 14.58 0.37
N PHE A 218 -20.29 13.89 -0.34
CA PHE A 218 -20.28 12.44 -0.51
C PHE A 218 -18.92 11.87 -0.18
N PHE A 219 -18.90 10.61 0.26
CA PHE A 219 -17.68 9.88 0.52
C PHE A 219 -17.68 8.55 -0.23
N VAL A 220 -16.53 8.20 -0.79
CA VAL A 220 -16.26 6.84 -1.30
C VAL A 220 -15.09 6.28 -0.51
N VAL A 221 -15.27 5.10 0.08
CA VAL A 221 -14.20 4.39 0.78
C VAL A 221 -13.86 3.14 -0.01
N VAL A 222 -12.56 3.00 -0.31
CA VAL A 222 -12.00 1.78 -0.91
C VAL A 222 -11.16 1.10 0.17
N SER A 223 -11.39 -0.18 0.40
CA SER A 223 -10.62 -0.98 1.37
C SER A 223 -10.13 -2.26 0.74
N GLY A 224 -8.93 -2.70 1.11
CA GLY A 224 -8.38 -4.00 0.70
C GLY A 224 -7.03 -3.86 0.01
N THR A 225 -6.80 -4.66 -1.01
CA THR A 225 -5.52 -4.83 -1.73
C THR A 225 -5.41 -3.97 -3.00
N ALA A 226 -6.19 -2.89 -3.10
CA ALA A 226 -6.10 -1.99 -4.24
C ALA A 226 -4.71 -1.31 -4.31
N ILE A 227 -4.37 -0.74 -5.46
CA ILE A 227 -3.17 0.10 -5.63
C ILE A 227 -3.56 1.54 -6.02
N ASN A 228 -2.66 2.50 -5.76
CA ASN A 228 -2.95 3.91 -6.00
C ASN A 228 -3.43 4.21 -7.43
N SER A 229 -2.89 3.53 -8.45
CA SER A 229 -3.29 3.74 -9.85
C SER A 229 -4.72 3.27 -10.15
N GLU A 230 -5.21 2.24 -9.46
CA GLU A 230 -6.59 1.77 -9.59
C GLU A 230 -7.55 2.80 -8.97
N VAL A 231 -7.21 3.30 -7.77
CA VAL A 231 -8.02 4.32 -7.08
C VAL A 231 -7.97 5.66 -7.81
N GLU A 232 -6.86 6.01 -8.44
CA GLU A 232 -6.74 7.17 -9.33
C GLU A 232 -7.69 7.05 -10.52
N SER A 233 -7.73 5.87 -11.15
CA SER A 233 -8.65 5.58 -12.26
C SER A 233 -10.12 5.66 -11.83
N LEU A 234 -10.47 5.11 -10.66
CA LEU A 234 -11.81 5.24 -10.07
C LEU A 234 -12.17 6.71 -9.85
N SER A 235 -11.28 7.47 -9.19
CA SER A 235 -11.51 8.88 -8.86
C SER A 235 -11.76 9.72 -10.12
N GLU A 236 -10.94 9.54 -11.16
CA GLU A 236 -11.12 10.25 -12.43
C GLU A 236 -12.37 9.78 -13.18
N SER A 237 -12.74 8.50 -13.10
CA SER A 237 -13.98 8.01 -13.72
C SER A 237 -15.21 8.62 -13.04
N LEU A 238 -15.25 8.67 -11.71
CA LEU A 238 -16.32 9.33 -10.93
C LEU A 238 -16.45 10.82 -11.31
N ARG A 239 -15.33 11.52 -11.46
CA ARG A 239 -15.31 12.91 -11.92
C ARG A 239 -15.88 13.04 -13.34
N ARG A 240 -15.42 12.18 -14.25
CA ARG A 240 -15.76 12.21 -15.67
C ARG A 240 -17.23 11.88 -15.93
N VAL A 241 -17.77 10.81 -15.34
CA VAL A 241 -19.17 10.39 -15.51
C VAL A 241 -20.16 11.48 -15.05
N THR A 242 -19.74 12.31 -14.09
CA THR A 242 -20.50 13.49 -13.66
C THR A 242 -20.40 14.62 -14.69
N ALA A 243 -19.18 14.95 -15.13
CA ALA A 243 -18.92 16.12 -15.97
C ALA A 243 -19.33 15.98 -17.45
N GLU A 244 -19.39 14.76 -17.98
CA GLU A 244 -19.62 14.50 -19.41
C GLU A 244 -21.10 14.40 -19.80
N SER A 245 -22.00 14.18 -18.85
CA SER A 245 -23.43 13.98 -19.12
C SER A 245 -24.30 14.93 -18.29
N PRO A 246 -25.33 15.58 -18.89
CA PRO A 246 -26.31 16.41 -18.17
C PRO A 246 -26.85 15.69 -16.94
N LEU A 247 -26.88 16.36 -15.79
CA LEU A 247 -27.37 15.79 -14.54
C LEU A 247 -28.58 16.59 -14.04
N PRO A 248 -29.79 16.00 -14.01
CA PRO A 248 -30.16 14.67 -14.49
C PRO A 248 -30.32 14.60 -16.03
N THR A 249 -30.16 13.42 -16.61
CA THR A 249 -30.61 13.10 -17.97
C THR A 249 -32.14 13.02 -18.02
N GLU A 250 -32.70 12.93 -19.24
CA GLU A 250 -34.15 12.74 -19.41
C GLU A 250 -34.66 11.46 -18.71
N ALA A 251 -33.96 10.34 -18.90
CA ALA A 251 -34.33 9.06 -18.30
C ALA A 251 -34.22 9.09 -16.77
N GLU A 252 -33.15 9.68 -16.24
CA GLU A 252 -32.96 9.84 -14.80
C GLU A 252 -34.03 10.76 -14.19
N TRP A 253 -34.41 11.84 -14.88
CA TRP A 253 -35.49 12.73 -14.44
C TRP A 253 -36.82 11.98 -14.31
N GLN A 254 -37.20 11.21 -15.34
CA GLN A 254 -38.44 10.42 -15.32
C GLN A 254 -38.43 9.38 -14.18
N SER A 255 -37.30 8.71 -13.97
CA SER A 255 -37.14 7.70 -12.92
C SER A 255 -37.15 8.31 -11.51
N ALA A 256 -36.43 9.42 -11.29
CA ALA A 256 -36.25 10.03 -9.97
C ALA A 256 -37.44 10.90 -9.52
N TYR A 257 -38.19 11.47 -10.48
CA TYR A 257 -39.27 12.43 -10.21
C TYR A 257 -40.67 11.90 -10.53
N GLY A 258 -40.81 10.82 -11.30
CA GLY A 258 -42.04 9.99 -11.33
C GLY A 258 -43.35 10.74 -11.59
N GLY A 259 -43.48 11.40 -12.74
CA GLY A 259 -44.77 11.65 -13.40
C GLY A 259 -45.84 12.57 -12.78
N SER A 260 -45.66 13.15 -11.59
CA SER A 260 -46.64 14.09 -11.03
C SER A 260 -46.34 15.53 -11.44
N THR A 261 -47.20 16.09 -12.29
CA THR A 261 -47.17 17.43 -12.88
C THR A 261 -47.52 18.54 -11.89
N ALA A 262 -46.80 18.63 -10.78
CA ALA A 262 -46.91 19.74 -9.83
C ALA A 262 -45.67 20.65 -9.88
N GLY A 263 -45.50 21.38 -10.99
CA GLY A 263 -44.78 22.66 -11.00
C GLY A 263 -43.28 22.68 -11.31
N LEU A 264 -42.61 21.54 -11.60
CA LEU A 264 -41.21 21.52 -12.03
C LEU A 264 -41.04 21.07 -13.49
N SER A 265 -40.33 21.90 -14.26
CA SER A 265 -39.90 21.60 -15.63
C SER A 265 -38.40 21.31 -15.67
N LEU A 266 -38.00 20.28 -16.41
CA LEU A 266 -36.59 19.92 -16.58
C LEU A 266 -35.86 21.02 -17.37
N PRO A 267 -34.75 21.60 -16.86
CA PRO A 267 -34.00 22.64 -17.56
C PRO A 267 -33.35 22.16 -18.87
N HIS A 268 -32.96 23.12 -19.72
CA HIS A 268 -32.31 22.80 -20.98
C HIS A 268 -30.97 22.05 -20.75
N PRO A 269 -30.58 21.06 -21.56
CA PRO A 269 -29.35 20.28 -21.37
C PRO A 269 -28.08 21.09 -21.09
N SER A 270 -27.94 22.28 -21.69
CA SER A 270 -26.79 23.17 -21.49
C SER A 270 -26.64 23.71 -20.07
N GLU A 271 -27.75 23.79 -19.32
CA GLU A 271 -27.80 24.32 -17.95
C GLU A 271 -27.66 23.21 -16.89
N ARG A 272 -27.64 21.95 -17.34
CA ARG A 272 -27.54 20.75 -16.50
C ARG A 272 -26.11 20.22 -16.36
N LYS A 273 -25.12 21.02 -16.76
CA LYS A 273 -23.72 20.63 -16.68
C LYS A 273 -23.24 20.79 -15.25
N VAL A 274 -23.14 19.68 -14.54
CA VAL A 274 -22.68 19.60 -13.16
C VAL A 274 -21.28 18.98 -13.14
N THR A 275 -20.41 19.46 -12.27
CA THR A 275 -19.08 18.87 -12.05
C THR A 275 -18.90 18.53 -10.58
N VAL A 276 -17.87 17.74 -10.28
CA VAL A 276 -17.53 17.35 -8.92
C VAL A 276 -16.04 17.57 -8.70
N SER A 277 -15.69 18.06 -7.51
CA SER A 277 -14.31 18.10 -7.02
C SER A 277 -14.09 16.93 -6.08
N ILE A 278 -12.92 16.28 -6.16
CA ILE A 278 -12.62 15.08 -5.38
C ILE A 278 -11.28 15.25 -4.66
N GLY A 279 -11.28 15.04 -3.34
CA GLY A 279 -10.09 14.91 -2.51
C GLY A 279 -9.84 13.46 -2.14
N VAL A 280 -8.61 12.97 -2.26
CA VAL A 280 -8.24 11.57 -2.02
C VAL A 280 -7.16 11.50 -0.95
N SER A 281 -7.38 10.68 0.06
CA SER A 281 -6.35 10.27 1.03
C SER A 281 -6.21 8.76 1.03
N SER A 282 -5.08 8.28 1.54
CA SER A 282 -4.76 6.86 1.58
C SER A 282 -3.89 6.55 2.78
N GLY A 283 -4.10 5.41 3.41
CA GLY A 283 -3.22 4.93 4.45
C GLY A 283 -3.23 3.41 4.58
N VAL A 284 -2.12 2.88 5.08
CA VAL A 284 -2.00 1.46 5.46
C VAL A 284 -2.60 1.27 6.85
N CYS A 285 -3.46 0.26 7.00
CA CYS A 285 -4.16 0.03 8.27
C CYS A 285 -3.15 -0.22 9.43
N PRO A 286 -3.25 0.50 10.56
CA PRO A 286 -2.34 0.32 11.69
C PRO A 286 -2.56 -1.04 12.40
N ARG A 287 -1.45 -1.64 12.87
CA ARG A 287 -1.41 -2.98 13.51
C ARG A 287 -2.25 -3.10 14.78
N ASP A 288 -2.51 -1.99 15.47
CA ASP A 288 -3.17 -1.97 16.78
C ASP A 288 -4.71 -1.86 16.70
N LYS A 289 -5.28 -1.91 15.47
CA LYS A 289 -6.73 -1.79 15.23
C LYS A 289 -7.35 -0.53 15.84
N SER A 290 -6.57 0.55 16.00
CA SER A 290 -7.06 1.90 16.34
C SER A 290 -7.82 2.56 15.17
N GLY A 291 -8.66 1.78 14.48
CA GLY A 291 -9.16 2.06 13.14
C GLY A 291 -10.10 3.26 13.06
N VAL A 292 -10.81 3.61 14.13
CA VAL A 292 -11.72 4.78 14.12
C VAL A 292 -10.94 6.09 14.02
N GLN A 293 -9.86 6.26 14.80
CA GLN A 293 -9.01 7.45 14.73
C GLN A 293 -8.28 7.53 13.39
N PHE A 294 -7.84 6.38 12.88
CA PHE A 294 -7.18 6.29 11.58
C PHE A 294 -8.09 6.71 10.42
N VAL A 295 -9.34 6.26 10.41
CA VAL A 295 -10.31 6.61 9.37
C VAL A 295 -10.72 8.08 9.46
N GLU A 296 -10.94 8.60 10.66
CA GLU A 296 -11.20 10.03 10.85
C GLU A 296 -9.99 10.88 10.40
N GLN A 297 -8.76 10.43 10.64
CA GLN A 297 -7.57 11.07 10.07
C GLN A 297 -7.64 11.07 8.54
N LEU A 298 -7.83 9.92 7.90
CA LEU A 298 -7.91 9.83 6.44
C LEU A 298 -9.04 10.70 5.88
N LYS A 299 -10.18 10.77 6.54
CA LYS A 299 -11.29 11.66 6.15
C LYS A 299 -10.88 13.13 6.20
N ASN A 300 -10.26 13.59 7.28
CA ASN A 300 -9.75 14.95 7.39
C ASN A 300 -8.71 15.26 6.31
N GLU A 301 -7.85 14.30 5.97
CA GLU A 301 -6.88 14.41 4.89
C GLU A 301 -7.57 14.51 3.50
N ALA A 302 -8.61 13.71 3.27
CA ALA A 302 -9.40 13.78 2.04
C ALA A 302 -10.15 15.12 1.91
N ASP A 303 -10.70 15.65 3.01
CA ASP A 303 -11.36 16.96 3.05
C ASP A 303 -10.36 18.10 2.76
N ALA A 304 -9.16 18.03 3.32
CA ALA A 304 -8.09 18.98 3.00
C ALA A 304 -7.72 18.93 1.50
N ALA A 305 -7.65 17.73 0.92
CA ALA A 305 -7.42 17.57 -0.51
C ALA A 305 -8.59 18.07 -1.38
N LEU A 306 -9.83 17.88 -0.93
CA LEU A 306 -11.04 18.37 -1.59
C LEU A 306 -11.08 19.91 -1.59
N TYR A 307 -10.71 20.54 -0.47
CA TYR A 307 -10.55 21.98 -0.40
C TYR A 307 -9.53 22.48 -1.43
N ARG A 308 -8.42 21.76 -1.64
CA ARG A 308 -7.44 22.06 -2.71
C ARG A 308 -8.02 21.87 -4.10
N ALA A 309 -8.82 20.83 -4.33
CA ALA A 309 -9.51 20.66 -5.60
C ALA A 309 -10.40 21.87 -5.91
N LYS A 310 -11.21 22.31 -4.93
CA LYS A 310 -12.11 23.47 -5.06
C LYS A 310 -11.38 24.79 -5.32
N THR A 311 -10.28 25.04 -4.61
CA THR A 311 -9.49 26.28 -4.77
C THR A 311 -8.58 26.27 -6.00
N SER A 312 -8.29 25.09 -6.57
CA SER A 312 -7.46 24.93 -7.78
C SER A 312 -8.24 24.97 -9.11
N GLY A 313 -9.50 25.42 -9.09
CA GLY A 313 -10.33 25.57 -10.29
C GLY A 313 -11.49 24.59 -10.40
N ARG A 314 -11.71 23.73 -9.40
CA ARG A 314 -12.78 22.71 -9.35
C ARG A 314 -12.67 21.65 -10.45
N ASN A 315 -13.64 20.73 -10.54
CA ASN A 315 -13.68 19.67 -11.54
C ASN A 315 -12.33 18.95 -11.69
N THR A 316 -11.75 18.52 -10.57
CA THR A 316 -10.42 17.88 -10.53
C THR A 316 -10.32 16.93 -9.34
N VAL A 317 -9.46 15.93 -9.46
CA VAL A 317 -9.06 15.04 -8.37
C VAL A 317 -7.75 15.54 -7.77
N ARG A 318 -7.67 15.63 -6.43
CA ARG A 318 -6.45 15.97 -5.71
C ARG A 318 -6.14 14.94 -4.65
N TRP A 319 -4.89 14.52 -4.60
CA TRP A 319 -4.39 13.61 -3.58
C TRP A 319 -3.75 14.38 -2.43
N PHE A 320 -4.08 14.01 -1.20
CA PHE A 320 -3.49 14.58 0.01
C PHE A 320 -1.97 14.42 0.04
N SER A 321 -1.48 13.25 -0.35
CA SER A 321 -0.05 12.94 -0.49
C SER A 321 0.70 13.88 -1.47
N GLY A 322 -0.03 14.47 -2.43
CA GLY A 322 0.50 15.43 -3.39
C GLY A 322 0.54 16.88 -2.88
N ILE A 323 -0.13 17.21 -1.77
CA ILE A 323 -0.23 18.60 -1.29
C ILE A 323 1.12 19.15 -0.90
N LEU A 324 1.95 18.38 -0.17
CA LEU A 324 3.31 18.81 0.17
C LEU A 324 4.13 19.07 -1.10
N GLN A 325 3.98 18.23 -2.12
CA GLN A 325 4.81 18.29 -3.32
C GLN A 325 4.46 19.51 -4.19
N SER A 326 3.18 19.85 -4.35
CA SER A 326 2.76 20.90 -5.31
C SER A 326 1.47 21.65 -4.96
N GLY A 327 0.90 21.43 -3.79
CA GLY A 327 -0.41 21.96 -3.39
C GLY A 327 -0.38 23.20 -2.50
N GLY A 328 0.82 23.65 -2.08
CA GLY A 328 0.97 24.84 -1.25
C GLY A 328 0.94 26.13 -2.06
N ARG A 329 0.52 27.22 -1.42
CA ARG A 329 0.51 28.57 -1.98
C ARG A 329 1.06 29.59 -1.01
N VAL A 330 1.63 30.66 -1.56
CA VAL A 330 1.98 31.87 -0.82
C VAL A 330 0.72 32.61 -0.43
N LEU A 331 0.55 32.88 0.87
CA LEU A 331 -0.47 33.77 1.41
C LEU A 331 0.00 35.22 1.36
N GLU A 332 1.23 35.46 1.82
CA GLU A 332 1.81 36.79 1.97
C GLU A 332 3.34 36.73 1.87
N HIS A 333 3.96 37.79 1.37
CA HIS A 333 5.41 38.00 1.41
C HIS A 333 5.74 39.41 1.90
N HIS A 334 6.36 39.50 3.07
CA HIS A 334 6.80 40.74 3.69
C HIS A 334 8.20 41.13 3.20
N GLN A 335 8.28 42.13 2.33
CA GLN A 335 9.50 42.47 1.57
C GLN A 335 10.68 42.88 2.45
N ASP A 336 10.45 43.68 3.50
CA ASP A 336 11.54 44.23 4.32
C ASP A 336 12.23 43.18 5.19
N THR A 337 11.50 42.11 5.53
CA THR A 337 11.99 41.03 6.39
C THR A 337 12.32 39.77 5.60
N GLY A 338 11.83 39.66 4.36
CA GLY A 338 11.93 38.46 3.54
C GLY A 338 11.10 37.29 4.06
N ILE A 339 10.12 37.52 4.95
CA ILE A 339 9.28 36.47 5.52
C ILE A 339 8.09 36.19 4.61
N VAL A 340 7.84 34.91 4.34
CA VAL A 340 6.74 34.42 3.52
C VAL A 340 5.82 33.55 4.36
N ALA A 341 4.52 33.84 4.35
CA ALA A 341 3.52 32.95 4.93
C ALA A 341 2.96 32.04 3.83
N ILE A 342 2.85 30.74 4.11
CA ILE A 342 2.32 29.74 3.18
C ILE A 342 1.14 28.99 3.79
N ASP A 343 0.21 28.55 2.95
CA ASP A 343 -1.07 27.96 3.36
C ASP A 343 -1.02 26.45 3.65
N ILE A 344 0.17 25.90 3.87
CA ILE A 344 0.39 24.50 4.23
C ILE A 344 1.25 24.42 5.50
N GLY A 345 0.89 23.47 6.38
CA GLY A 345 1.54 23.28 7.68
C GLY A 345 1.85 21.81 7.99
N ARG A 346 1.98 21.50 9.28
CA ARG A 346 2.33 20.18 9.80
C ARG A 346 1.36 19.08 9.39
N GLN A 347 0.09 19.40 9.15
CA GLN A 347 -0.89 18.40 8.69
C GLN A 347 -0.48 17.65 7.42
N VAL A 348 0.17 18.35 6.48
CA VAL A 348 0.67 17.78 5.21
C VAL A 348 2.16 17.49 5.30
N LYS A 349 2.67 17.32 6.53
CA LYS A 349 4.06 16.96 6.85
C LYS A 349 5.10 18.01 6.43
N VAL A 350 4.74 19.31 6.40
CA VAL A 350 5.73 20.39 6.26
C VAL A 350 6.58 20.46 7.52
N ARG A 351 7.89 20.32 7.36
CA ARG A 351 8.88 20.32 8.44
C ARG A 351 9.73 21.60 8.40
N VAL A 352 10.29 21.97 9.56
CA VAL A 352 11.32 23.01 9.62
C VAL A 352 12.53 22.58 8.78
N GLY A 353 13.07 23.51 7.99
CA GLY A 353 14.12 23.25 7.02
C GLY A 353 13.62 22.54 5.74
N GLN A 354 12.31 22.44 5.51
CA GLN A 354 11.76 22.07 4.20
C GLN A 354 11.93 23.23 3.21
N GLU A 355 12.34 22.93 1.99
CA GLU A 355 12.48 23.92 0.92
C GLU A 355 11.38 23.81 -0.13
N PHE A 356 11.03 24.97 -0.70
CA PHE A 356 10.10 25.08 -1.82
C PHE A 356 10.64 26.02 -2.90
N LEU A 357 10.43 25.63 -4.15
CA LEU A 357 10.43 26.55 -5.28
C LEU A 357 9.10 27.29 -5.31
N VAL A 358 9.15 28.58 -5.60
CA VAL A 358 7.98 29.44 -5.73
C VAL A 358 7.77 29.78 -7.20
N TYR A 359 6.57 29.60 -7.71
CA TYR A 359 6.16 29.95 -9.07
C TYR A 359 5.11 31.05 -9.04
N HIS A 360 5.30 32.06 -9.88
CA HIS A 360 4.28 33.08 -10.09
C HIS A 360 2.94 32.43 -10.54
N PRO A 361 1.76 32.92 -10.11
CA PRO A 361 0.46 32.35 -10.46
C PRO A 361 0.29 32.15 -11.98
N ASP A 362 0.67 33.15 -12.77
CA ASP A 362 0.58 33.08 -14.24
C ASP A 362 1.59 32.09 -14.84
N PHE A 363 2.80 31.98 -14.29
CA PHE A 363 3.88 31.14 -14.83
C PHE A 363 4.03 29.81 -14.07
N SER A 364 2.90 29.28 -13.60
CA SER A 364 2.82 27.99 -12.89
C SER A 364 2.93 26.78 -13.81
N GLY A 365 2.83 26.97 -15.13
CA GLY A 365 2.76 25.89 -16.13
C GLY A 365 1.34 25.37 -16.39
N PHE A 366 0.35 25.78 -15.61
CA PHE A 366 -1.05 25.31 -15.74
C PHE A 366 -2.02 26.42 -16.17
N THR A 367 -1.62 27.69 -16.04
CA THR A 367 -2.48 28.84 -16.33
C THR A 367 -2.69 28.97 -17.85
N PRO A 368 -3.96 28.90 -18.33
CA PRO A 368 -4.24 29.01 -19.75
C PRO A 368 -3.93 30.42 -20.25
N PHE A 369 -3.24 30.51 -21.39
CA PHE A 369 -3.11 31.75 -22.12
C PHE A 369 -4.40 32.00 -22.91
N VAL A 370 -5.21 32.95 -22.44
CA VAL A 370 -6.45 33.36 -23.10
C VAL A 370 -6.21 34.69 -23.80
N PHE A 371 -6.28 34.67 -25.12
CA PHE A 371 -6.28 35.87 -25.93
C PHE A 371 -7.71 36.41 -26.03
N SER A 372 -7.85 37.72 -25.86
CA SER A 372 -9.12 38.40 -26.10
C SER A 372 -8.92 39.59 -27.02
N ASP A 373 -9.70 39.64 -28.10
CA ASP A 373 -9.75 40.76 -29.05
C ASP A 373 -10.90 41.75 -28.73
N GLY A 374 -11.52 41.64 -27.55
CA GLY A 374 -12.67 42.43 -27.13
C GLY A 374 -14.03 41.90 -27.61
N ARG A 375 -14.07 40.94 -28.56
CA ARG A 375 -15.31 40.27 -29.01
C ARG A 375 -15.36 38.80 -28.64
N THR A 376 -14.20 38.14 -28.62
CA THR A 376 -14.07 36.72 -28.30
C THR A 376 -12.94 36.49 -27.30
N LYS A 377 -13.10 35.47 -26.46
CA LYS A 377 -12.04 34.96 -25.58
C LYS A 377 -11.67 33.57 -26.09
N LYS A 378 -10.44 33.41 -26.59
CA LYS A 378 -9.94 32.14 -27.10
C LYS A 378 -8.73 31.71 -26.30
N ARG A 379 -8.75 30.48 -25.78
CA ARG A 379 -7.56 29.85 -25.22
C ARG A 379 -6.62 29.50 -26.38
N ILE A 380 -5.42 30.08 -26.39
CA ILE A 380 -4.41 29.86 -27.43
C ILE A 380 -3.29 28.94 -26.92
N GLY A 381 -3.03 28.92 -25.61
CA GLY A 381 -2.00 28.06 -25.05
C GLY A 381 -2.05 28.00 -23.53
N THR A 382 -0.88 27.79 -22.94
CA THR A 382 -0.65 27.75 -21.49
C THR A 382 0.68 28.46 -21.23
N TYR A 383 0.74 29.29 -20.19
CA TYR A 383 1.98 29.95 -19.81
C TYR A 383 3.05 28.93 -19.38
N PRO A 384 4.33 29.16 -19.69
CA PRO A 384 5.40 28.24 -19.31
C PRO A 384 5.62 28.23 -17.79
N LYS A 385 6.16 27.12 -17.27
CA LYS A 385 6.54 26.99 -15.87
C LYS A 385 7.87 27.70 -15.62
N MET A 386 7.87 28.74 -14.80
CA MET A 386 9.07 29.55 -14.47
C MET A 386 9.12 29.84 -12.98
N HIS A 387 10.15 29.37 -12.28
CA HIS A 387 10.27 29.64 -10.85
C HIS A 387 10.74 31.07 -10.61
N SER A 388 10.15 31.72 -9.62
CA SER A 388 10.39 33.10 -9.23
C SER A 388 11.28 33.21 -7.98
N GLY A 389 11.60 32.10 -7.32
CA GLY A 389 12.48 32.09 -6.16
C GLY A 389 12.41 30.81 -5.34
N ARG A 390 13.06 30.83 -4.18
CA ARG A 390 13.14 29.71 -3.23
C ARG A 390 12.90 30.20 -1.80
N ILE A 391 12.14 29.42 -1.05
CA ILE A 391 11.81 29.69 0.36
C ILE A 391 12.14 28.49 1.24
N ILE A 392 12.48 28.74 2.50
CA ILE A 392 12.87 27.74 3.49
C ILE A 392 12.00 27.89 4.73
N VAL A 393 11.32 26.83 5.15
CA VAL A 393 10.47 26.82 6.34
C VAL A 393 11.33 26.96 7.61
N PHE A 394 10.99 27.93 8.47
CA PHE A 394 11.61 28.06 9.81
C PHE A 394 10.61 27.87 10.96
N ASP A 395 9.32 28.06 10.70
CA ASP A 395 8.23 27.75 11.63
C ASP A 395 7.10 27.03 10.88
N SER A 396 6.59 25.94 11.43
CA SER A 396 5.53 25.13 10.83
C SER A 396 4.45 24.88 11.87
N GLN A 397 3.26 25.41 11.59
CA GLN A 397 2.10 25.37 12.48
C GLN A 397 1.10 24.32 12.01
N GLN A 398 -0.09 24.36 12.63
CA GLN A 398 -1.34 23.74 12.20
C GLN A 398 -1.42 23.54 10.68
N GLU A 399 -1.95 24.61 10.12
CA GLU A 399 -2.44 24.74 8.75
C GLU A 399 -1.61 25.67 7.88
N MET A 400 -0.61 26.32 8.46
CA MET A 400 0.25 27.27 7.77
C MET A 400 1.69 27.14 8.24
N SER A 401 2.61 27.70 7.46
CA SER A 401 4.03 27.78 7.83
C SER A 401 4.59 29.15 7.48
N PHE A 402 5.65 29.53 8.19
CA PHE A 402 6.46 30.71 7.89
C PHE A 402 7.81 30.28 7.32
N CYS A 403 8.18 30.96 6.24
CA CYS A 403 9.39 30.69 5.50
C CYS A 403 10.26 31.94 5.39
N ALA A 404 11.57 31.73 5.40
CA ALA A 404 12.55 32.74 5.04
C ALA A 404 12.80 32.66 3.53
N THR A 405 12.89 33.82 2.88
CA THR A 405 13.25 33.90 1.47
C THR A 405 14.73 33.59 1.31
N ALA A 406 15.04 32.51 0.58
CA ALA A 406 16.41 32.12 0.26
C ALA A 406 16.89 32.73 -1.06
N GLU A 407 15.98 32.94 -2.01
CA GLU A 407 16.28 33.50 -3.33
C GLU A 407 15.02 34.12 -3.95
N VAL A 408 15.17 35.25 -4.67
CA VAL A 408 14.11 35.86 -5.50
C VAL A 408 14.69 36.18 -6.87
N ARG A 409 13.92 35.89 -7.93
CA ARG A 409 14.31 36.07 -9.33
C ARG A 409 13.25 36.86 -10.10
N GLY A 410 13.67 37.97 -10.71
CA GLY A 410 12.87 38.71 -11.68
C GLY A 410 11.61 39.41 -11.15
N ILE A 411 11.32 39.33 -9.83
CA ILE A 411 10.19 39.99 -9.18
C ILE A 411 10.62 40.65 -7.87
N LYS A 412 9.83 41.62 -7.38
CA LYS A 412 10.08 42.27 -6.09
C LYS A 412 9.60 41.43 -4.90
N ALA A 413 8.48 40.73 -5.07
CA ALA A 413 7.88 39.88 -4.05
C ALA A 413 7.02 38.80 -4.70
N PHE A 414 6.92 37.64 -4.05
CA PHE A 414 5.96 36.61 -4.42
C PHE A 414 4.53 37.12 -4.23
N PRO A 415 3.70 37.21 -5.29
CA PRO A 415 2.31 37.61 -5.13
C PRO A 415 1.50 36.52 -4.38
N PRO A 416 0.45 36.90 -3.64
CA PRO A 416 -0.48 35.94 -3.07
C PRO A 416 -1.02 34.97 -4.13
N GLY A 417 -1.13 33.70 -3.77
CA GLY A 417 -1.53 32.63 -4.67
C GLY A 417 -0.39 32.02 -5.50
N SER A 418 0.85 32.52 -5.39
CA SER A 418 2.04 31.88 -5.98
C SER A 418 2.11 30.42 -5.55
N VAL A 419 2.38 29.54 -6.51
CA VAL A 419 2.34 28.08 -6.31
C VAL A 419 3.68 27.59 -5.79
N LEU A 420 3.64 26.64 -4.86
CA LEU A 420 4.84 26.03 -4.28
C LEU A 420 5.08 24.65 -4.88
N GLU A 421 6.36 24.30 -5.04
CA GLU A 421 6.78 22.94 -5.33
C GLU A 421 7.89 22.55 -4.36
N ALA A 422 7.69 21.48 -3.59
CA ALA A 422 8.69 21.03 -2.63
C ALA A 422 9.94 20.56 -3.36
N ILE A 423 11.10 21.00 -2.90
CA ILE A 423 12.38 20.47 -3.38
C ILE A 423 12.60 19.12 -2.68
N PRO A 424 12.69 18.00 -3.43
CA PRO A 424 12.88 16.69 -2.83
C PRO A 424 14.22 16.59 -2.10
N LEU A 425 14.27 15.72 -1.09
CA LEU A 425 15.52 15.29 -0.47
C LEU A 425 16.42 14.68 -1.56
N GLY A 426 17.67 15.12 -1.60
CA GLY A 426 18.65 14.68 -2.58
C GLY A 426 18.69 15.54 -3.84
N SER A 427 17.69 16.36 -4.11
CA SER A 427 17.72 17.23 -5.29
C SER A 427 18.68 18.39 -5.05
N ILE A 428 19.87 18.33 -5.64
CA ILE A 428 20.89 19.37 -5.47
C ILE A 428 21.08 20.27 -6.67
N THR A 429 20.41 20.01 -7.79
CA THR A 429 20.62 20.76 -9.04
C THR A 429 20.52 22.27 -8.83
N HIS A 430 19.52 22.73 -8.06
CA HIS A 430 19.34 24.15 -7.75
C HIS A 430 20.51 24.80 -6.97
N LEU A 431 21.43 24.01 -6.40
CA LEU A 431 22.60 24.47 -5.65
C LEU A 431 23.91 24.44 -6.47
N LEU A 432 23.91 23.83 -7.67
CA LEU A 432 25.13 23.66 -8.45
C LEU A 432 25.48 24.91 -9.29
N PRO A 433 26.77 25.30 -9.37
CA PRO A 433 27.21 26.39 -10.24
C PRO A 433 27.08 25.93 -11.69
N SER A 434 26.24 26.62 -12.50
CA SER A 434 25.84 26.38 -13.91
C SER A 434 24.39 25.90 -14.12
N SER A 435 23.56 25.83 -13.08
CA SER A 435 22.17 25.38 -13.25
C SER A 435 21.37 26.36 -14.12
N PRO A 436 20.65 25.88 -15.15
CA PRO A 436 19.80 26.72 -15.97
C PRO A 436 18.75 27.43 -15.09
N ILE A 437 18.13 28.48 -15.64
CA ILE A 437 17.10 29.29 -14.96
C ILE A 437 15.93 28.42 -14.47
N ASN A 438 15.78 27.17 -14.91
CA ASN A 438 14.91 26.18 -14.28
C ASN A 438 15.73 25.03 -13.67
N PRO A 439 15.47 24.64 -12.40
CA PRO A 439 16.04 23.43 -11.85
C PRO A 439 15.62 22.26 -12.74
N ILE A 440 16.61 21.57 -13.29
CA ILE A 440 16.39 20.31 -14.00
C ILE A 440 15.78 19.35 -12.96
N PRO A 441 14.69 18.63 -13.25
CA PRO A 441 14.11 17.65 -12.34
C PRO A 441 15.20 16.78 -11.71
N ALA A 442 15.03 16.37 -10.45
CA ALA A 442 15.94 15.42 -9.78
C ALA A 442 16.10 14.07 -10.53
N THR A 443 15.35 13.89 -11.61
CA THR A 443 15.39 12.79 -12.57
C THR A 443 15.78 13.32 -13.96
N ASP A 444 16.94 13.95 -14.11
CA ASP A 444 17.62 13.86 -15.40
C ASP A 444 18.29 12.48 -15.46
N LEU A 445 17.45 11.47 -15.74
CA LEU A 445 17.88 10.10 -16.07
C LEU A 445 19.03 10.11 -17.09
N SER A 446 19.13 11.16 -17.90
CA SER A 446 20.24 11.38 -18.85
C SER A 446 21.63 11.41 -18.20
N SER A 447 21.76 11.75 -16.91
CA SER A 447 23.06 11.76 -16.21
C SER A 447 23.51 10.36 -15.82
N VAL A 448 22.60 9.50 -15.35
CA VAL A 448 22.92 8.10 -15.05
C VAL A 448 23.15 7.33 -16.34
N GLU A 449 22.33 7.56 -17.36
CA GLU A 449 22.51 6.97 -18.70
C GLU A 449 23.87 7.31 -19.29
N ARG A 450 24.31 8.58 -19.22
CA ARG A 450 25.67 8.98 -19.65
C ARG A 450 26.75 8.18 -18.94
N LEU A 451 26.64 8.01 -17.62
CA LEU A 451 27.64 7.27 -16.84
C LEU A 451 27.62 5.78 -17.20
N SER A 452 26.43 5.19 -17.40
CA SER A 452 26.28 3.82 -17.89
C SER A 452 26.88 3.64 -19.28
N SER A 453 26.65 4.56 -20.22
CA SER A 453 27.25 4.51 -21.57
C SER A 453 28.77 4.56 -21.53
N VAL A 454 29.36 5.40 -20.66
CA VAL A 454 30.82 5.44 -20.46
C VAL A 454 31.34 4.11 -19.92
N VAL A 455 30.64 3.49 -18.96
CA VAL A 455 31.01 2.17 -18.43
C VAL A 455 30.91 1.09 -19.49
N GLU A 456 29.87 1.10 -20.33
CA GLU A 456 29.70 0.16 -21.44
C GLU A 456 30.80 0.30 -22.50
N GLU A 457 31.16 1.53 -22.86
CA GLU A 457 32.23 1.83 -23.83
C GLU A 457 33.59 1.34 -23.30
N LEU A 458 33.93 1.67 -22.05
CA LEU A 458 35.17 1.23 -21.41
C LEU A 458 35.22 -0.29 -21.23
N SER A 459 34.08 -0.91 -20.89
CA SER A 459 33.97 -2.37 -20.81
C SER A 459 34.14 -3.03 -22.17
N SER A 460 33.64 -2.42 -23.25
CA SER A 460 33.73 -2.97 -24.61
C SER A 460 35.14 -2.82 -25.20
N SER A 461 35.86 -1.76 -24.82
CA SER A 461 37.25 -1.52 -25.21
C SER A 461 38.27 -2.28 -24.36
N ASN A 462 37.83 -3.09 -23.38
CA ASN A 462 38.68 -3.77 -22.39
C ASN A 462 39.67 -2.81 -21.69
N SER A 463 39.22 -1.57 -21.47
CA SER A 463 40.01 -0.59 -20.75
C SER A 463 39.99 -0.88 -19.25
N ASP A 464 41.09 -0.55 -18.59
CA ASP A 464 41.21 -0.60 -17.14
C ASP A 464 40.49 0.61 -16.53
N PHE A 465 39.51 0.38 -15.64
CA PHE A 465 38.77 1.45 -14.98
C PHE A 465 38.25 1.02 -13.59
N SER A 466 37.88 2.01 -12.79
CA SER A 466 37.16 1.83 -11.53
C SER A 466 35.92 2.70 -11.50
N VAL A 467 34.84 2.19 -10.91
CA VAL A 467 33.64 2.98 -10.62
C VAL A 467 33.56 3.18 -9.12
N ILE A 468 33.42 4.44 -8.69
CA ILE A 468 33.35 4.81 -7.28
C ILE A 468 32.00 5.47 -7.02
N ALA A 469 31.27 4.96 -6.04
CA ALA A 469 30.02 5.50 -5.54
C ALA A 469 30.22 6.09 -4.14
N PHE A 470 29.52 7.18 -3.85
CA PHE A 470 29.51 7.88 -2.58
C PHE A 470 28.08 8.01 -2.08
N SER A 471 27.85 7.89 -0.78
CA SER A 471 26.52 8.02 -0.16
C SER A 471 26.58 8.87 1.09
N LEU A 472 25.58 9.72 1.28
CA LEU A 472 25.27 10.28 2.60
C LEU A 472 24.68 9.18 3.50
N GLU A 473 25.17 9.08 4.73
CA GLU A 473 24.67 8.13 5.73
C GLU A 473 23.63 8.78 6.65
N ASN A 474 22.77 7.97 7.26
CA ASN A 474 21.80 8.39 8.27
C ASN A 474 20.92 9.59 7.83
N SER A 475 20.56 9.63 6.54
CA SER A 475 19.81 10.75 5.96
C SER A 475 18.43 10.95 6.57
N GLU A 476 17.73 9.88 6.98
CA GLU A 476 16.41 9.96 7.61
C GLU A 476 16.43 10.72 8.95
N PRO A 477 17.17 10.29 9.99
CA PRO A 477 17.28 11.04 11.24
C PRO A 477 17.79 12.48 11.06
N LEU A 478 18.71 12.68 10.12
CA LEU A 478 19.23 14.01 9.78
C LEU A 478 18.16 14.89 9.13
N SER A 479 17.34 14.34 8.23
CA SER A 479 16.24 15.07 7.59
C SER A 479 15.14 15.42 8.59
N GLU A 480 14.90 14.57 9.59
CA GLU A 480 13.93 14.83 10.66
C GLU A 480 14.38 15.94 11.60
N SER A 481 15.65 15.95 11.96
CA SER A 481 16.20 16.92 12.91
C SER A 481 16.60 18.26 12.27
N ARG A 482 17.01 18.27 11.00
CA ARG A 482 17.60 19.45 10.33
C ARG A 482 16.93 19.87 9.02
N GLY A 483 15.95 19.11 8.53
CA GLY A 483 15.22 19.43 7.30
C GLY A 483 15.98 19.13 6.00
N SER A 484 15.30 19.34 4.87
CA SER A 484 15.83 19.02 3.53
C SER A 484 16.96 19.94 3.09
N VAL A 485 16.96 21.21 3.53
CA VAL A 485 18.03 22.19 3.23
C VAL A 485 19.39 21.63 3.60
N PHE A 486 19.49 21.11 4.82
CA PHE A 486 20.74 20.65 5.38
C PHE A 486 21.29 19.44 4.61
N ILE A 487 20.41 18.51 4.25
CA ILE A 487 20.74 17.33 3.45
C ILE A 487 21.23 17.74 2.05
N ASN A 488 20.46 18.57 1.35
CA ASN A 488 20.77 18.99 -0.01
C ASN A 488 22.07 19.81 -0.05
N ALA A 489 22.29 20.71 0.91
CA ALA A 489 23.54 21.45 1.03
C ALA A 489 24.75 20.54 1.31
N SER A 490 24.56 19.48 2.09
CA SER A 490 25.62 18.51 2.39
C SER A 490 25.97 17.65 1.18
N LEU A 491 24.97 17.26 0.39
CA LEU A 491 25.17 16.56 -0.88
C LEU A 491 25.81 17.45 -1.94
N ALA A 492 25.48 18.75 -2.00
CA ALA A 492 26.14 19.70 -2.88
C ALA A 492 27.64 19.86 -2.53
N ARG A 493 27.97 19.93 -1.24
CA ARG A 493 29.38 19.92 -0.78
C ARG A 493 30.11 18.63 -1.14
N LEU A 494 29.47 17.47 -0.98
CA LEU A 494 30.03 16.18 -1.41
C LEU A 494 30.30 16.19 -2.91
N TYR A 495 29.35 16.67 -3.72
CA TYR A 495 29.52 16.80 -5.17
C TYR A 495 30.75 17.67 -5.52
N ASP A 496 30.92 18.81 -4.86
CA ASP A 496 32.09 19.68 -5.07
C ASP A 496 33.41 19.02 -4.63
N SER A 497 33.42 18.30 -3.50
CA SER A 497 34.60 17.55 -3.05
C SER A 497 34.99 16.42 -4.02
N ILE A 498 34.01 15.71 -4.59
CA ILE A 498 34.25 14.75 -5.67
C ILE A 498 34.87 15.50 -6.87
N ARG A 499 34.25 16.57 -7.35
CA ARG A 499 34.77 17.35 -8.48
C ARG A 499 36.20 17.83 -8.29
N GLN A 500 36.58 18.25 -7.08
CA GLN A 500 37.94 18.67 -6.75
C GLN A 500 38.94 17.50 -6.70
N SER A 501 38.49 16.34 -6.24
CA SER A 501 39.32 15.13 -6.12
C SER A 501 39.58 14.44 -7.46
N PHE A 502 38.76 14.69 -8.49
CA PHE A 502 38.88 14.09 -9.83
C PHE A 502 38.96 15.15 -10.96
N PRO A 503 40.09 15.90 -11.11
CA PRO A 503 40.15 17.05 -12.00
C PRO A 503 40.41 16.74 -13.50
N SER A 504 40.92 15.55 -13.86
CA SER A 504 41.44 15.25 -15.21
C SER A 504 40.60 14.33 -16.10
N LEU A 505 39.35 13.99 -15.71
CA LEU A 505 38.23 13.25 -16.37
C LEU A 505 37.47 12.49 -15.23
N SER A 506 36.17 12.17 -15.17
CA SER A 506 35.05 12.04 -16.13
C SER A 506 33.71 11.97 -15.34
N THR A 507 32.64 12.57 -15.86
CA THR A 507 31.21 12.41 -15.48
C THR A 507 30.90 12.03 -14.02
N ILE A 508 30.56 13.01 -13.17
CA ILE A 508 29.90 12.77 -11.87
C ILE A 508 28.40 12.75 -12.11
N SER A 509 27.74 11.67 -11.70
CA SER A 509 26.29 11.53 -11.83
C SER A 509 25.64 11.19 -10.50
N GLN A 510 24.50 11.79 -10.23
CA GLN A 510 23.65 11.38 -9.13
C GLN A 510 22.92 10.10 -9.53
N ILE A 511 23.14 9.02 -8.80
CA ILE A 511 22.64 7.66 -9.11
C ILE A 511 21.42 7.27 -8.27
N GLN A 512 21.28 7.88 -7.09
CA GLN A 512 20.12 7.83 -6.20
C GLN A 512 20.05 9.17 -5.44
N PRO A 513 18.92 9.52 -4.79
CA PRO A 513 18.80 10.80 -4.09
C PRO A 513 19.96 11.12 -3.13
N MET A 514 20.49 10.12 -2.41
CA MET A 514 21.59 10.30 -1.46
C MET A 514 22.96 9.86 -2.00
N GLN A 515 23.05 9.50 -3.28
CA GLN A 515 24.24 8.84 -3.84
C GLN A 515 24.75 9.45 -5.15
N PHE A 516 26.06 9.56 -5.26
CA PHE A 516 26.77 9.96 -6.47
C PHE A 516 27.70 8.84 -6.93
N ALA A 517 27.97 8.78 -8.24
CA ALA A 517 29.00 7.91 -8.79
C ALA A 517 29.88 8.66 -9.79
N THR A 518 31.09 8.17 -9.96
CA THR A 518 32.06 8.64 -10.94
C THR A 518 32.89 7.46 -11.46
N VAL A 519 33.46 7.62 -12.67
CA VAL A 519 34.31 6.62 -13.32
C VAL A 519 35.72 7.17 -13.43
N VAL A 520 36.71 6.33 -13.10
CA VAL A 520 38.14 6.65 -13.17
C VAL A 520 38.83 5.66 -14.11
N THR A 521 39.39 6.15 -15.20
CA THR A 521 40.15 5.35 -16.18
C THR A 521 41.61 5.19 -15.77
N GLY A 522 42.22 4.05 -16.10
CA GLY A 522 43.64 3.76 -15.88
C GLY A 522 44.05 3.55 -14.42
N MET A 523 43.08 3.47 -13.50
CA MET A 523 43.32 3.25 -12.07
C MET A 523 42.66 1.96 -11.60
N THR A 524 43.47 0.93 -11.42
CA THR A 524 43.06 -0.43 -11.04
C THR A 524 43.64 -0.90 -9.71
N SER A 525 44.54 -0.12 -9.12
CA SER A 525 45.12 -0.43 -7.82
C SER A 525 44.13 -0.11 -6.69
N ALA A 526 43.73 -1.12 -5.93
CA ALA A 526 42.78 -0.95 -4.81
C ALA A 526 43.28 0.04 -3.75
N SER A 527 44.58 0.10 -3.48
CA SER A 527 45.16 1.06 -2.53
C SER A 527 45.05 2.51 -3.02
N LYS A 528 45.26 2.76 -4.32
CA LYS A 528 45.09 4.09 -4.93
C LYS A 528 43.62 4.53 -4.93
N VAL A 529 42.71 3.63 -5.29
CA VAL A 529 41.26 3.90 -5.26
C VAL A 529 40.81 4.21 -3.83
N ARG A 530 41.29 3.45 -2.85
CA ARG A 530 40.99 3.68 -1.43
C ARG A 530 41.49 5.04 -0.93
N ALA A 531 42.74 5.39 -1.20
CA ALA A 531 43.30 6.67 -0.78
C ALA A 531 42.51 7.87 -1.33
N LEU A 532 41.98 7.73 -2.55
CA LEU A 532 41.16 8.76 -3.18
C LEU A 532 39.76 8.86 -2.58
N MET A 533 39.13 7.72 -2.27
CA MET A 533 37.87 7.69 -1.51
C MET A 533 38.07 8.35 -0.13
N GLU A 534 39.10 7.97 0.62
CA GLU A 534 39.40 8.51 1.95
C GLU A 534 39.59 10.02 1.91
N LYS A 535 40.43 10.53 0.99
CA LYS A 535 40.63 11.97 0.79
C LYS A 535 39.32 12.71 0.49
N THR A 536 38.48 12.15 -0.40
CA THR A 536 37.20 12.78 -0.79
C THR A 536 36.22 12.84 0.39
N LEU A 537 36.12 11.76 1.16
CA LEU A 537 35.25 11.70 2.34
C LEU A 537 35.74 12.66 3.44
N GLU A 538 37.04 12.73 3.71
CA GLU A 538 37.62 13.66 4.68
C GLU A 538 37.36 15.12 4.33
N GLN A 539 37.52 15.50 3.07
CA GLN A 539 37.18 16.83 2.56
C GLN A 539 35.69 17.14 2.76
N SER A 540 34.82 16.20 2.42
CA SER A 540 33.36 16.35 2.53
C SER A 540 32.88 16.46 3.99
N THR A 541 33.41 15.62 4.88
CA THR A 541 33.12 15.66 6.33
C THR A 541 33.66 16.95 6.97
N SER A 542 34.84 17.42 6.56
CA SER A 542 35.39 18.69 7.05
C SER A 542 34.54 19.88 6.60
N ALA A 543 34.11 19.89 5.33
CA ALA A 543 33.25 20.93 4.77
C ALA A 543 31.85 20.98 5.41
N SER A 544 31.43 19.91 6.06
CA SER A 544 30.17 19.82 6.82
C SER A 544 30.37 19.99 8.34
N HIS A 545 31.56 20.39 8.79
CA HIS A 545 31.91 20.53 10.22
C HIS A 545 31.67 19.25 11.04
N GLY A 546 31.78 18.08 10.42
CA GLY A 546 31.55 16.79 11.08
C GLY A 546 30.08 16.46 11.36
N LEU A 547 29.13 17.28 10.88
CA LEU A 547 27.70 17.08 11.12
C LEU A 547 27.07 15.99 10.23
N THR A 548 27.79 15.53 9.20
CA THR A 548 27.34 14.47 8.29
C THR A 548 28.39 13.38 8.14
N SER A 549 27.93 12.13 8.08
CA SER A 549 28.75 10.97 7.77
C SER A 549 28.52 10.54 6.32
N PHE A 550 29.59 10.15 5.65
CA PHE A 550 29.57 9.74 4.26
C PHE A 550 30.27 8.38 4.13
N GLY A 551 29.77 7.55 3.23
CA GLY A 551 30.35 6.28 2.86
C GLY A 551 30.78 6.27 1.39
N ALA A 552 31.74 5.41 1.06
CA ALA A 552 32.18 5.18 -0.32
C ALA A 552 32.19 3.68 -0.65
N GLY A 553 31.90 3.34 -1.89
CA GLY A 553 31.93 1.98 -2.43
C GLY A 553 32.60 1.99 -3.80
N ALA A 554 33.39 0.98 -4.12
CA ALA A 554 34.04 0.92 -5.42
C ALA A 554 34.00 -0.47 -6.05
N PHE A 555 33.98 -0.51 -7.38
CA PHE A 555 34.25 -1.70 -8.19
C PHE A 555 35.44 -1.41 -9.12
N ILE A 556 36.34 -2.37 -9.25
CA ILE A 556 37.55 -2.27 -10.07
C ILE A 556 37.45 -3.31 -11.20
N SER A 557 37.54 -2.89 -12.46
CA SER A 557 37.33 -3.77 -13.62
C SER A 557 38.46 -4.79 -13.81
N ALA A 558 39.70 -4.41 -13.51
CA ALA A 558 40.88 -5.27 -13.58
C ALA A 558 41.56 -5.37 -12.20
N GLY A 559 41.03 -6.22 -11.33
CA GLY A 559 41.63 -6.50 -10.02
C GLY A 559 42.80 -7.50 -10.07
N ASP A 560 43.63 -7.50 -9.01
CA ASP A 560 44.86 -8.31 -8.85
C ASP A 560 44.65 -9.85 -8.85
N SER A 561 43.41 -10.35 -8.85
CA SER A 561 43.11 -11.80 -8.80
C SER A 561 42.14 -12.24 -9.91
N LYS A 562 42.62 -13.09 -10.83
CA LYS A 562 41.86 -13.71 -11.94
C LYS A 562 40.70 -14.64 -11.53
N ALA A 563 40.46 -14.87 -10.24
CA ALA A 563 39.62 -15.99 -9.79
C ALA A 563 38.10 -15.76 -9.93
N HIS A 564 37.60 -14.52 -10.05
CA HIS A 564 36.15 -14.23 -10.10
C HIS A 564 35.84 -12.95 -10.91
N GLN A 565 36.05 -12.98 -12.23
CA GLN A 565 35.75 -11.83 -13.09
C GLN A 565 34.23 -11.65 -13.25
N LEU A 566 33.68 -10.61 -12.61
CA LEU A 566 32.32 -10.15 -12.88
C LEU A 566 32.28 -9.34 -14.18
N PRO A 567 31.14 -9.31 -14.90
CA PRO A 567 31.03 -8.52 -16.12
C PRO A 567 31.22 -7.02 -15.86
N ALA A 568 32.29 -6.42 -16.39
CA ALA A 568 32.63 -5.01 -16.15
C ALA A 568 31.54 -4.02 -16.64
N LYS A 569 30.70 -4.42 -17.61
CA LYS A 569 29.50 -3.66 -18.02
C LYS A 569 28.52 -3.36 -16.88
N HIS A 570 28.57 -4.14 -15.79
CA HIS A 570 27.74 -3.96 -14.59
C HIS A 570 28.46 -3.22 -13.45
N ALA A 571 29.64 -2.64 -13.71
CA ALA A 571 30.47 -1.98 -12.70
C ALA A 571 29.73 -0.90 -11.89
N LEU A 572 28.80 -0.17 -12.51
CA LEU A 572 27.98 0.82 -11.82
C LEU A 572 27.09 0.21 -10.75
N GLU A 573 26.43 -0.91 -11.06
CA GLU A 573 25.58 -1.63 -10.10
C GLU A 573 26.39 -2.23 -8.97
N PHE A 574 27.59 -2.75 -9.27
CA PHE A 574 28.49 -3.24 -8.21
C PHE A 574 28.96 -2.12 -7.28
N ALA A 575 29.29 -0.94 -7.80
CA ALA A 575 29.65 0.22 -6.97
C ALA A 575 28.45 0.69 -6.10
N ARG A 576 27.23 0.68 -6.65
CA ARG A 576 25.98 0.97 -5.90
C ARG A 576 25.80 0.01 -4.73
N TYR A 577 25.96 -1.29 -4.96
CA TYR A 577 25.89 -2.28 -3.89
C TYR A 577 27.03 -2.12 -2.88
N ALA A 578 28.25 -1.82 -3.33
CA ALA A 578 29.39 -1.61 -2.44
C ALA A 578 29.20 -0.44 -1.47
N VAL A 579 28.58 0.67 -1.91
CA VAL A 579 28.37 1.83 -1.03
C VAL A 579 27.18 1.64 -0.07
N SER A 580 26.34 0.64 -0.33
CA SER A 580 25.16 0.37 0.50
C SER A 580 25.54 0.03 1.95
N PRO A 581 24.74 0.46 2.95
CA PRO A 581 24.97 0.09 4.35
C PRO A 581 25.01 -1.41 4.58
N GLY A 582 24.21 -2.18 3.82
CA GLY A 582 24.17 -3.64 3.91
C GLY A 582 25.49 -4.32 3.53
N MET A 583 26.24 -3.75 2.58
CA MET A 583 27.54 -4.29 2.18
C MET A 583 28.70 -3.76 3.02
N ARG A 584 28.71 -2.45 3.33
CA ARG A 584 29.77 -1.82 4.13
C ARG A 584 29.73 -2.19 5.61
N GLY A 585 28.54 -2.42 6.16
CA GLY A 585 28.35 -2.52 7.60
C GLY A 585 28.72 -1.21 8.29
N LYS A 586 29.69 -1.27 9.21
CA LYS A 586 30.19 -0.10 9.97
C LYS A 586 31.38 0.60 9.33
N GLU A 587 31.93 0.03 8.26
CA GLU A 587 33.12 0.60 7.59
C GLU A 587 32.74 1.79 6.71
N LYS A 588 33.61 2.80 6.63
CA LYS A 588 33.39 3.98 5.76
C LYS A 588 33.53 3.67 4.28
N PHE A 589 34.27 2.62 3.93
CA PHE A 589 34.54 2.23 2.55
C PHE A 589 34.35 0.73 2.35
N ALA A 590 33.95 0.32 1.15
CA ALA A 590 34.02 -1.08 0.74
C ALA A 590 34.34 -1.21 -0.75
N PHE A 591 34.88 -2.37 -1.12
CA PHE A 591 34.99 -2.79 -2.51
C PHE A 591 33.94 -3.87 -2.78
N PHE A 592 33.30 -3.83 -3.93
CA PHE A 592 32.39 -4.91 -4.30
C PHE A 592 33.20 -6.17 -4.61
N LEU A 593 33.02 -7.20 -3.79
CA LEU A 593 33.60 -8.52 -3.99
C LEU A 593 32.46 -9.55 -4.07
N PRO A 594 32.44 -10.44 -5.09
CA PRO A 594 31.35 -11.40 -5.27
C PRO A 594 31.06 -12.23 -4.02
N HIS A 595 32.11 -12.69 -3.33
CA HIS A 595 32.01 -13.49 -2.10
C HIS A 595 31.55 -12.73 -0.85
N GLU A 596 31.37 -11.41 -0.95
CA GLU A 596 30.80 -10.56 0.09
C GLU A 596 29.37 -10.11 -0.22
N ALA A 597 28.85 -10.38 -1.42
CA ALA A 597 27.51 -9.95 -1.84
C ALA A 597 26.39 -10.52 -0.95
N TRP A 598 26.63 -11.66 -0.29
CA TRP A 598 25.71 -12.24 0.69
C TRP A 598 25.37 -11.28 1.86
N LYS A 599 26.26 -10.32 2.19
CA LYS A 599 26.03 -9.33 3.25
C LYS A 599 24.81 -8.46 2.97
N ILE A 600 24.51 -8.18 1.70
CA ILE A 600 23.37 -7.37 1.27
C ILE A 600 22.05 -8.08 1.64
N VAL A 601 21.93 -9.35 1.22
CA VAL A 601 20.75 -10.18 1.52
C VAL A 601 20.61 -10.42 3.02
N HIS A 602 21.73 -10.66 3.70
CA HIS A 602 21.77 -10.85 5.15
C HIS A 602 21.29 -9.60 5.90
N ALA A 603 21.73 -8.40 5.52
CA ALA A 603 21.29 -7.15 6.14
C ALA A 603 19.78 -6.93 5.98
N SER A 604 19.23 -7.22 4.80
CA SER A 604 17.78 -7.16 4.54
C SER A 604 17.00 -8.16 5.40
N ARG A 605 17.52 -9.40 5.54
CA ARG A 605 16.94 -10.43 6.41
C ARG A 605 16.96 -10.01 7.88
N ASP A 606 18.10 -9.51 8.37
CA ASP A 606 18.26 -9.08 9.76
C ASP A 606 17.38 -7.87 10.11
N ALA A 607 17.11 -7.00 9.12
CA ALA A 607 16.14 -5.91 9.24
C ALA A 607 14.67 -6.36 9.08
N GLY A 608 14.41 -7.65 8.82
CA GLY A 608 13.07 -8.21 8.64
C GLY A 608 12.41 -7.92 7.28
N VAL A 609 13.13 -7.31 6.33
CA VAL A 609 12.64 -6.94 4.99
C VAL A 609 13.00 -8.03 3.96
N HIS A 610 12.47 -9.23 4.18
CA HIS A 610 12.84 -10.44 3.44
C HIS A 610 12.64 -10.32 1.91
N LEU A 611 11.50 -9.79 1.46
CA LEU A 611 11.20 -9.63 0.03
C LEU A 611 12.21 -8.72 -0.68
N LYS A 612 12.66 -7.64 -0.02
CA LYS A 612 13.73 -6.79 -0.54
C LYS A 612 15.03 -7.59 -0.69
N GLY A 613 15.39 -8.38 0.33
CA GLY A 613 16.55 -9.26 0.28
C GLY A 613 16.48 -10.29 -0.87
N ILE A 614 15.29 -10.81 -1.15
CA ILE A 614 15.03 -11.74 -2.27
C ILE A 614 15.14 -11.03 -3.62
N ALA A 615 14.58 -9.82 -3.75
CA ALA A 615 14.72 -9.00 -4.94
C ALA A 615 16.20 -8.65 -5.22
N ASP A 616 16.95 -8.25 -4.18
CA ASP A 616 18.39 -8.01 -4.26
C ASP A 616 19.16 -9.28 -4.66
N TYR A 617 18.78 -10.45 -4.13
CA TYR A 617 19.37 -11.74 -4.54
C TYR A 617 19.18 -12.00 -6.04
N HIS A 618 17.94 -11.90 -6.55
CA HIS A 618 17.67 -12.09 -7.97
C HIS A 618 18.46 -11.10 -8.81
N LYS A 619 18.54 -9.84 -8.37
CA LYS A 619 19.31 -8.84 -9.09
C LYS A 619 20.81 -9.18 -9.14
N LEU A 620 21.40 -9.58 -8.02
CA LEU A 620 22.80 -10.01 -7.97
C LEU A 620 23.06 -11.22 -8.88
N LYS A 621 22.12 -12.17 -8.96
CA LYS A 621 22.19 -13.31 -9.89
C LYS A 621 22.16 -12.87 -11.35
N GLU A 622 21.28 -11.94 -11.73
CA GLU A 622 21.24 -11.35 -13.08
C GLU A 622 22.56 -10.67 -13.45
N LEU A 623 23.20 -10.00 -12.48
CA LEU A 623 24.49 -9.34 -12.67
C LEU A 623 25.67 -10.33 -12.77
N GLY A 624 25.42 -11.63 -12.63
CA GLY A 624 26.42 -12.70 -12.76
C GLY A 624 27.12 -13.08 -11.46
N VAL A 625 26.62 -12.65 -10.29
CA VAL A 625 27.20 -13.05 -9.01
C VAL A 625 26.82 -14.50 -8.71
N GLN A 626 27.84 -15.34 -8.51
CA GLN A 626 27.68 -16.74 -8.12
C GLN A 626 28.54 -16.99 -6.88
N ASP A 627 27.89 -17.22 -5.74
CA ASP A 627 28.56 -17.46 -4.46
C ASP A 627 27.69 -18.31 -3.54
N ALA A 628 28.29 -19.30 -2.88
CA ALA A 628 27.57 -20.24 -2.03
C ALA A 628 26.95 -19.58 -0.78
N LYS A 629 27.58 -18.56 -0.20
CA LYS A 629 27.00 -17.82 0.94
C LYS A 629 25.79 -17.03 0.50
N LEU A 630 25.84 -16.42 -0.69
CA LEU A 630 24.71 -15.68 -1.25
C LEU A 630 23.49 -16.59 -1.44
N GLU A 631 23.68 -17.75 -2.07
CA GLU A 631 22.63 -18.77 -2.24
C GLU A 631 22.04 -19.21 -0.89
N ASN A 632 22.89 -19.48 0.10
CA ASN A 632 22.44 -19.88 1.43
C ASN A 632 21.65 -18.76 2.14
N GLN A 633 22.07 -17.50 2.04
CA GLN A 633 21.33 -16.38 2.62
C GLN A 633 19.95 -16.23 1.95
N ALA A 634 19.88 -16.33 0.62
CA ALA A 634 18.62 -16.28 -0.12
C ALA A 634 17.65 -17.39 0.32
N ALA A 635 18.15 -18.62 0.46
CA ALA A 635 17.34 -19.74 0.97
C ALA A 635 16.76 -19.45 2.35
N THR A 636 17.58 -18.99 3.29
CA THR A 636 17.08 -18.63 4.64
C THR A 636 16.11 -17.45 4.62
N CYS A 637 16.37 -16.45 3.78
CA CYS A 637 15.50 -15.29 3.62
C CYS A 637 14.12 -15.70 3.07
N ALA A 638 14.08 -16.62 2.10
CA ALA A 638 12.86 -17.18 1.52
C ALA A 638 12.05 -18.01 2.51
N MET A 639 12.72 -18.72 3.44
CA MET A 639 12.05 -19.47 4.50
C MET A 639 11.49 -18.58 5.62
N GLU A 640 12.17 -17.47 5.94
CA GLU A 640 11.78 -16.56 7.04
C GLU A 640 10.80 -15.45 6.62
N ALA A 641 10.53 -15.31 5.32
CA ALA A 641 9.55 -14.35 4.80
C ALA A 641 8.15 -14.58 5.40
N ALA A 642 7.38 -13.50 5.54
CA ALA A 642 6.02 -13.56 6.11
C ALA A 642 5.11 -14.54 5.34
N SER A 643 5.25 -14.56 4.02
CA SER A 643 4.80 -15.65 3.16
C SER A 643 6.05 -16.36 2.62
N PRO A 644 6.38 -17.58 3.10
CA PRO A 644 7.52 -18.33 2.61
C PRO A 644 7.45 -18.58 1.10
N ILE A 645 8.61 -18.67 0.43
CA ILE A 645 8.72 -18.95 -1.01
C ILE A 645 9.38 -20.34 -1.21
N PRO A 646 8.58 -21.42 -1.28
CA PRO A 646 9.07 -22.81 -1.29
C PRO A 646 10.09 -23.10 -2.39
N GLU A 647 9.79 -22.69 -3.62
CA GLU A 647 10.63 -22.97 -4.80
C GLU A 647 12.02 -22.35 -4.67
N LEU A 648 12.09 -21.11 -4.17
CA LEU A 648 13.34 -20.41 -3.95
C LEU A 648 14.12 -21.01 -2.78
N ALA A 649 13.46 -21.34 -1.67
CA ALA A 649 14.09 -21.96 -0.51
C ALA A 649 14.77 -23.29 -0.86
N LEU A 650 14.09 -24.14 -1.64
CA LEU A 650 14.62 -25.43 -2.09
C LEU A 650 15.76 -25.26 -3.10
N SER A 651 15.55 -24.47 -4.16
CA SER A 651 16.54 -24.29 -5.22
C SER A 651 17.81 -23.59 -4.73
N ALA A 652 17.70 -22.50 -3.96
CA ALA A 652 18.86 -21.76 -3.46
C ALA A 652 19.65 -22.57 -2.41
N SER A 653 19.00 -23.32 -1.53
CA SER A 653 19.70 -24.16 -0.55
C SER A 653 20.45 -25.33 -1.20
N GLN A 654 19.89 -25.93 -2.26
CA GLN A 654 20.58 -26.90 -3.11
C GLN A 654 21.79 -26.26 -3.80
N ASN A 655 21.62 -25.09 -4.42
CA ASN A 655 22.71 -24.38 -5.10
C ASN A 655 23.87 -24.04 -4.16
N ALA A 656 23.58 -23.60 -2.93
CA ALA A 656 24.60 -23.30 -1.92
C ALA A 656 25.51 -24.50 -1.65
N VAL A 657 24.90 -25.67 -1.45
CA VAL A 657 25.61 -26.93 -1.21
C VAL A 657 26.39 -27.40 -2.44
N THR A 658 25.82 -27.23 -3.64
CA THR A 658 26.49 -27.59 -4.90
C THR A 658 27.73 -26.72 -5.16
N LEU A 659 27.65 -25.42 -4.86
CA LEU A 659 28.74 -24.48 -5.06
C LEU A 659 29.87 -24.65 -4.03
N ASP A 660 29.53 -24.88 -2.75
CA ASP A 660 30.51 -25.18 -1.71
C ASP A 660 29.94 -26.20 -0.70
N PRO A 661 30.30 -27.49 -0.83
CA PRO A 661 29.76 -28.53 0.04
C PRO A 661 30.45 -28.61 1.41
N LYS A 662 31.49 -27.80 1.67
CA LYS A 662 32.29 -27.90 2.91
C LYS A 662 31.57 -27.38 4.16
N PRO A 663 30.79 -26.29 4.12
CA PRO A 663 30.13 -25.78 5.32
C PRO A 663 28.91 -26.64 5.70
N GLY A 664 28.95 -27.26 6.89
CA GLY A 664 27.82 -28.02 7.43
C GLY A 664 26.53 -27.21 7.57
N MET A 665 26.64 -25.89 7.73
CA MET A 665 25.50 -24.98 7.81
C MET A 665 24.63 -24.97 6.53
N TYR A 666 25.21 -25.14 5.34
CA TYR A 666 24.43 -25.13 4.10
C TYR A 666 23.59 -26.40 3.98
N TRP A 667 24.17 -27.54 4.33
CA TRP A 667 23.47 -28.82 4.40
C TRP A 667 22.36 -28.80 5.45
N ALA A 668 22.60 -28.18 6.60
CA ALA A 668 21.59 -27.98 7.64
C ALA A 668 20.40 -27.14 7.15
N ASN A 669 20.66 -25.97 6.53
CA ASN A 669 19.60 -25.11 6.02
C ASN A 669 18.83 -25.77 4.86
N ARG A 670 19.52 -26.55 4.01
CA ARG A 670 18.89 -27.36 2.99
C ARG A 670 17.99 -28.45 3.57
N ALA A 671 18.44 -29.15 4.60
CA ALA A 671 17.62 -30.16 5.28
C ALA A 671 16.34 -29.53 5.85
N VAL A 672 16.42 -28.33 6.42
CA VAL A 672 15.26 -27.56 6.87
C VAL A 672 14.33 -27.22 5.69
N ALA A 673 14.86 -26.69 4.58
CA ALA A 673 14.06 -26.36 3.40
C ALA A 673 13.33 -27.59 2.84
N GLU A 674 14.02 -28.71 2.65
CA GLU A 674 13.44 -29.97 2.18
C GLU A 674 12.42 -30.55 3.16
N PHE A 675 12.62 -30.37 4.46
CA PHE A 675 11.68 -30.87 5.47
C PHE A 675 10.33 -30.17 5.42
N PHE A 676 10.32 -28.83 5.28
CA PHE A 676 9.11 -28.02 5.27
C PHE A 676 8.44 -27.93 3.90
N PHE A 677 9.24 -27.86 2.84
CA PHE A 677 8.76 -27.54 1.50
C PHE A 677 8.99 -28.64 0.46
N GLY A 678 9.86 -29.61 0.77
CA GLY A 678 10.31 -30.63 -0.16
C GLY A 678 9.96 -32.05 0.28
N ASP A 679 10.90 -32.97 0.07
CA ASP A 679 10.72 -34.37 0.48
C ASP A 679 11.48 -34.66 1.78
N ARG A 680 10.79 -35.24 2.77
CA ARG A 680 11.39 -35.68 4.04
C ARG A 680 12.56 -36.66 3.84
N SER A 681 12.53 -37.47 2.78
CA SER A 681 13.63 -38.33 2.36
C SER A 681 14.88 -37.52 2.01
N ARG A 682 14.72 -36.48 1.17
CA ARG A 682 15.81 -35.58 0.76
C ARG A 682 16.30 -34.70 1.91
N ALA A 683 15.42 -34.32 2.84
CA ALA A 683 15.81 -33.62 4.06
C ALA A 683 16.78 -34.45 4.90
N TYR A 684 16.51 -35.75 5.01
CA TYR A 684 17.36 -36.68 5.73
C TYR A 684 18.68 -36.96 4.99
N ASP A 685 18.64 -37.13 3.67
CA ASP A 685 19.85 -37.29 2.86
C ASP A 685 20.76 -36.05 2.98
N ALA A 686 20.21 -34.84 2.90
CA ALA A 686 20.96 -33.61 3.10
C ALA A 686 21.58 -33.52 4.50
N PHE A 687 20.90 -34.04 5.52
CA PHE A 687 21.44 -34.13 6.87
C PHE A 687 22.61 -35.11 6.99
N LEU A 688 22.50 -36.32 6.43
CA LEU A 688 23.57 -37.32 6.46
C LEU A 688 24.83 -36.87 5.70
N LEU A 689 24.63 -36.14 4.60
CA LEU A 689 25.70 -35.61 3.76
C LEU A 689 26.41 -34.39 4.36
N ALA A 690 25.90 -33.83 5.47
CA ALA A 690 26.58 -32.74 6.17
C ALA A 690 27.98 -33.20 6.64
N PRO A 691 29.09 -32.49 6.32
CA PRO A 691 30.45 -32.98 6.54
C PRO A 691 30.79 -33.38 7.98
N GLU A 692 30.23 -32.69 8.98
CA GLU A 692 30.41 -33.05 10.39
C GLU A 692 29.72 -34.36 10.77
N VAL A 693 28.54 -34.60 10.20
CA VAL A 693 27.74 -35.83 10.40
C VAL A 693 28.38 -36.99 9.64
N ALA A 694 28.77 -36.79 8.38
CA ALA A 694 29.44 -37.78 7.55
C ALA A 694 30.77 -38.26 8.16
N LYS A 695 31.59 -37.33 8.69
CA LYS A 695 32.83 -37.67 9.42
C LYS A 695 32.56 -38.50 10.68
N THR A 696 31.49 -38.18 11.40
CA THR A 696 31.10 -38.90 12.62
C THR A 696 30.61 -40.32 12.30
N ILE A 697 29.85 -40.50 11.22
CA ILE A 697 29.39 -41.81 10.74
C ILE A 697 30.57 -42.66 10.26
N ALA A 698 31.46 -42.10 9.44
CA ALA A 698 32.65 -42.80 8.94
C ALA A 698 33.59 -43.24 10.08
N ALA A 699 33.72 -42.43 11.14
CA ALA A 699 34.48 -42.79 12.34
C ALA A 699 33.83 -43.94 13.14
N ALA A 700 32.50 -44.05 13.09
CA ALA A 700 31.74 -45.07 13.79
C ALA A 700 31.68 -46.41 13.03
N GLU A 701 31.71 -46.40 11.70
CA GLU A 701 31.76 -47.60 10.85
C GLU A 701 33.13 -48.31 10.89
N GLY A 702 34.18 -47.63 11.34
CA GLY A 702 35.55 -48.16 11.43
C GLY A 702 35.99 -48.72 12.79
N SER A 703 35.13 -48.72 13.82
CA SER A 703 35.48 -49.19 15.18
C SER A 703 34.42 -50.16 15.73
N PRO A 704 34.80 -51.30 16.35
CA PRO A 704 33.83 -52.15 17.03
C PRO A 704 33.19 -51.41 18.21
N PRO A 705 31.92 -51.69 18.56
CA PRO A 705 31.27 -51.02 19.66
C PRO A 705 32.06 -51.28 20.96
N PRO A 706 32.46 -50.24 21.70
CA PRO A 706 33.21 -50.43 22.92
C PRO A 706 32.28 -51.00 24.00
N ASN A 707 32.66 -52.15 24.55
CA ASN A 707 32.02 -52.73 25.72
C ASN A 707 32.39 -51.90 26.95
N GLY A 708 31.38 -51.31 27.59
CA GLY A 708 31.46 -50.88 28.98
C GLY A 708 31.88 -49.42 29.21
N ARG A 709 30.88 -48.65 29.68
CA ARG A 709 30.96 -47.57 30.68
C ARG A 709 32.19 -46.65 30.60
N ASN A 710 32.11 -45.67 29.70
CA ASN A 710 32.28 -44.24 29.96
C ASN A 710 32.23 -43.50 28.62
N PHE A 711 31.10 -42.85 28.31
CA PHE A 711 30.92 -42.08 27.07
C PHE A 711 30.26 -40.74 27.35
N GLU A 712 31.07 -39.71 27.56
CA GLU A 712 30.66 -38.30 27.41
C GLU A 712 30.75 -37.89 25.92
N PHE A 713 29.99 -38.55 25.04
CA PHE A 713 29.73 -38.09 23.67
C PHE A 713 28.39 -38.67 23.20
N TYR A 714 27.30 -37.94 23.43
CA TYR A 714 25.93 -38.36 23.11
C TYR A 714 25.56 -38.31 21.60
N SER A 715 26.52 -38.26 20.66
CA SER A 715 26.24 -38.06 19.22
C SER A 715 26.48 -39.27 18.30
N ILE A 716 27.09 -40.36 18.76
CA ILE A 716 27.48 -41.49 17.88
C ILE A 716 26.43 -42.62 17.82
N PRO A 717 25.79 -43.06 18.93
CA PRO A 717 24.82 -44.15 18.87
C PRO A 717 23.48 -43.75 18.21
N TYR A 718 23.12 -42.47 18.31
CA TYR A 718 21.82 -41.96 17.85
C TYR A 718 21.74 -41.85 16.32
N SER A 719 22.81 -41.39 15.65
CA SER A 719 22.90 -41.27 14.18
C SER A 719 22.88 -42.64 13.48
N LEU A 720 23.55 -43.65 14.05
CA LEU A 720 23.50 -45.04 13.59
C LEU A 720 22.11 -45.69 13.79
N SER A 721 21.46 -45.44 14.92
CA SER A 721 20.09 -45.92 15.17
C SER A 721 19.05 -45.26 14.23
N MET A 722 19.26 -43.99 13.84
CA MET A 722 18.46 -43.30 12.85
C MET A 722 18.68 -43.83 11.43
N HIS A 723 19.94 -44.10 11.03
CA HIS A 723 20.25 -44.71 9.74
C HIS A 723 19.57 -46.09 9.58
N ALA A 724 19.54 -46.89 10.65
CA ALA A 724 18.84 -48.17 10.69
C ALA A 724 17.30 -48.05 10.64
N ARG A 725 16.70 -47.09 11.35
CA ARG A 725 15.23 -46.87 11.34
C ARG A 725 14.72 -46.25 10.04
N TYR A 726 15.47 -45.32 9.44
CA TYR A 726 15.13 -44.72 8.14
C TYR A 726 15.11 -45.75 7.01
N ARG A 727 16.08 -46.69 7.00
CA ARG A 727 16.07 -47.86 6.09
C ARG A 727 14.80 -48.71 6.21
N GLN A 728 14.14 -48.68 7.36
CA GLN A 728 12.93 -49.47 7.64
C GLN A 728 11.63 -48.70 7.40
N ASN A 729 11.58 -47.37 7.60
CA ASN A 729 10.38 -46.57 7.35
C ASN A 729 10.69 -45.06 7.10
N PRO A 730 10.64 -44.56 5.86
CA PRO A 730 11.05 -43.19 5.52
C PRO A 730 10.14 -42.07 6.06
N LYS A 731 8.91 -42.37 6.51
CA LYS A 731 7.89 -41.37 6.85
C LYS A 731 7.91 -40.88 8.32
N SER A 732 8.66 -41.51 9.21
CA SER A 732 8.58 -41.30 10.68
C SER A 732 9.76 -40.50 11.24
N ILE A 733 10.06 -39.32 10.68
CA ILE A 733 11.12 -38.45 11.20
C ILE A 733 10.58 -37.58 12.33
N ASP A 734 11.18 -37.67 13.52
CA ASP A 734 10.85 -36.88 14.72
C ASP A 734 11.52 -35.50 14.67
N ILE A 735 10.68 -34.46 14.67
CA ILE A 735 11.04 -33.03 14.67
C ILE A 735 11.99 -32.66 15.83
N GLY A 736 11.80 -33.27 17.00
CA GLY A 736 12.60 -33.00 18.19
C GLY A 736 14.05 -33.46 18.06
N ILE A 737 14.37 -34.29 17.06
CA ILE A 737 15.71 -34.81 16.81
C ILE A 737 16.48 -33.91 15.84
N LEU A 738 15.83 -33.41 14.77
CA LEU A 738 16.41 -32.42 13.84
C LEU A 738 16.83 -31.14 14.58
N LEU A 739 15.98 -30.63 15.48
CA LEU A 739 16.26 -29.42 16.27
C LEU A 739 17.47 -29.53 17.21
N ARG A 740 17.73 -30.71 17.77
CA ARG A 740 18.85 -30.94 18.72
C ARG A 740 20.22 -31.04 18.02
N CYS A 741 20.24 -31.31 16.72
CA CYS A 741 21.47 -31.45 15.93
C CYS A 741 21.88 -30.17 15.19
N LEU A 742 20.97 -29.22 14.98
CA LEU A 742 21.22 -27.93 14.35
C LEU A 742 21.94 -26.98 15.33
N LYS A 743 23.18 -27.23 15.76
CA LYS A 743 23.84 -26.42 16.83
C LYS A 743 24.09 -24.92 16.55
N ASN A 744 23.68 -24.38 15.39
CA ASN A 744 23.87 -22.96 15.04
C ASN A 744 22.63 -22.12 15.32
N ALA A 745 22.85 -20.97 15.99
CA ALA A 745 21.79 -20.08 16.44
C ALA A 745 20.84 -19.59 15.33
N SER A 746 21.30 -19.48 14.08
CA SER A 746 20.46 -19.08 12.93
C SER A 746 19.56 -20.20 12.42
N SER A 747 20.07 -21.42 12.25
CA SER A 747 19.30 -22.57 11.75
C SER A 747 18.26 -23.06 12.78
N ILE A 748 18.56 -22.94 14.08
CA ILE A 748 17.62 -23.21 15.18
C ILE A 748 16.45 -22.23 15.15
N LYS A 749 16.71 -20.93 14.95
CA LYS A 749 15.67 -19.90 14.92
C LYS A 749 14.68 -20.12 13.77
N VAL A 750 15.18 -20.40 12.56
CA VAL A 750 14.35 -20.71 11.39
C VAL A 750 13.46 -21.93 11.67
N GLY A 751 14.07 -23.04 12.11
CA GLY A 751 13.37 -24.28 12.40
C GLY A 751 12.31 -24.14 13.50
N LEU A 752 12.63 -23.47 14.62
CA LEU A 752 11.69 -23.23 15.72
C LEU A 752 10.52 -22.33 15.30
N ARG A 753 10.77 -21.29 14.51
CA ARG A 753 9.71 -20.36 14.05
C ARG A 753 8.71 -21.06 13.12
N LEU A 754 9.21 -21.82 12.15
CA LEU A 754 8.37 -22.59 11.21
C LEU A 754 7.60 -23.70 11.94
N LEU A 755 8.20 -24.35 12.93
CA LEU A 755 7.50 -25.32 13.78
C LEU A 755 6.39 -24.68 14.59
N THR A 756 6.63 -23.49 15.14
CA THR A 756 5.62 -22.77 15.92
C THR A 756 4.43 -22.40 15.02
N GLN A 757 4.68 -21.92 13.79
CA GLN A 757 3.63 -21.66 12.80
C GLN A 757 2.88 -22.94 12.38
N SER A 758 3.58 -24.05 12.12
CA SER A 758 2.97 -25.32 11.76
C SER A 758 2.14 -25.92 12.91
N LEU A 759 2.63 -25.82 14.16
CA LEU A 759 1.89 -26.28 15.33
C LEU A 759 0.64 -25.43 15.55
N ILE A 760 0.74 -24.11 15.38
CA ILE A 760 -0.40 -23.21 15.45
C ILE A 760 -1.44 -23.58 14.38
N GLN A 761 -1.01 -23.82 13.13
CA GLN A 761 -1.92 -24.23 12.06
C GLN A 761 -2.58 -25.60 12.30
N GLU A 762 -1.84 -26.58 12.82
CA GLU A 762 -2.39 -27.90 13.18
C GLU A 762 -3.37 -27.80 14.35
N VAL A 763 -3.07 -26.97 15.36
CA VAL A 763 -3.96 -26.70 16.49
C VAL A 763 -5.20 -25.93 16.05
N GLU A 764 -5.06 -24.92 15.18
CA GLU A 764 -6.18 -24.17 14.62
C GLU A 764 -7.07 -25.04 13.73
N ALA A 765 -6.49 -25.93 12.91
CA ALA A 765 -7.22 -26.89 12.11
C ALA A 765 -8.00 -27.89 12.98
N ALA A 766 -7.36 -28.43 14.02
CA ALA A 766 -8.00 -29.33 14.98
C ALA A 766 -9.13 -28.63 15.77
N LEU A 767 -8.93 -27.37 16.18
CA LEU A 767 -9.95 -26.60 16.89
C LEU A 767 -11.13 -26.23 15.99
N LYS A 768 -10.88 -25.98 14.69
CA LYS A 768 -11.92 -25.74 13.69
C LYS A 768 -12.76 -27.00 13.43
N GLU A 769 -12.15 -28.18 13.39
CA GLU A 769 -12.88 -29.46 13.33
C GLU A 769 -13.71 -29.72 14.59
N LEU A 770 -13.28 -29.19 15.75
CA LEU A 770 -13.96 -29.34 17.03
C LEU A 770 -14.98 -28.23 17.34
N GLY A 771 -15.17 -27.25 16.45
CA GLY A 771 -16.09 -26.12 16.65
C GLY A 771 -15.69 -25.17 17.79
N ALA A 772 -14.42 -25.17 18.19
CA ALA A 772 -13.90 -24.37 19.29
C ALA A 772 -13.47 -22.95 18.82
N PRO A 773 -13.54 -21.93 19.68
CA PRO A 773 -13.09 -20.58 19.34
C PRO A 773 -11.57 -20.53 19.08
N PRO A 774 -11.09 -19.57 18.27
CA PRO A 774 -9.67 -19.45 17.94
C PRO A 774 -8.80 -19.22 19.19
N VAL A 775 -7.62 -19.84 19.21
CA VAL A 775 -6.64 -19.72 20.31
C VAL A 775 -6.15 -18.27 20.39
N LYS A 776 -6.07 -17.70 21.60
CA LYS A 776 -5.32 -16.45 21.79
C LYS A 776 -3.82 -16.74 21.70
N SER A 777 -3.15 -15.99 20.83
CA SER A 777 -1.74 -16.10 20.42
C SER A 777 -0.75 -16.48 21.51
#